data_AF-A0AAE0UMB7-F1
#
_entry.id   AF-A0AAE0UMB7-F1
#
_cell.length_a   1.000
_cell.length_b   1.000
_cell.length_c   1.000
_cell.angle_alpha   90.00
_cell.angle_beta   90.00
_cell.angle_gamma   90.00
#
_symmetry.space_group_name_H-M   'P 1'
#
loop_
_entity.id
_entity.type
_entity.pdbx_description
1 polymer ?
#
loop_
_entity_poly.entity_id
_entity_poly.type
_entity_poly.pdbx_seq_one_letter_code
_entity_poly.pdbx_strand_id
1 'polypeptide(L)'
;GGGEGSVVIKYEVLLSGPFLGSSAAAGGLYKPVKRLGNAGAISAVQDCFECTDWDMFREAATHGDTTDLEEYTSSVTSYISKCIDVATISKSITTCSNQKPWMTAKSITKYRPAPPACDSDASLADALNSFYARFEAQNDVTSRKTIPPPEDQVLCLTTADVRKTLCRVNPRKAAGPDNIPGRVLRECAEQLADVFTNIFNISLSSAVVPMGLKTTTIILVPKKSPVSWLNYYRPVALTPIIMKCFERLVMRQIMDLLPPSLYPMQFAYRPNRSTDDAISTTLHLSLLHLENKDTYVRMLFIDFSSAFNTIIPQHLTGKVSLLGINTSLCNWILDFLTGRPQSVWIGNSTSSATTLNTGAPQGCMLSPLLFTLLTHDCAAMHSSNHIIKFADDTTVVGLISKNDKSAYREEVQSLTAWCKDNNLYLNVEHISAAILALTVQHLPACFKHSTIIPIPKKPKITGLNDYRPVALTSVVMKSFERLVLAYLKNITGPLLDPLQFAYRANRSVDDAVNMGLHFILQHLDKSGTYGKFLFEDFSSAFNTIIPKFLQNKLTQLFVPSSICQWITSFLTDRHQLVKLGKFTSNSRTTSTGAPQGCVLSPLLFSLYTNDCTSTDTSVKLLKFADDTTVIGLIQDGDESVYRQEVEQLAAWCSLNNLELNTLRTVEMIVDFRRNTPALPPLTIMNNTVPTVESFRFLGTTISQDLKWDTHIDSIIKKARQRLYFLRQLRKFNLPQELLTQFYSAVIESVLCTSITVWFGSATKSDIRRLQRTVRTAERTIGAPLPTLQELYTSRGPSGSLEAAVSSSEDAALPGQEFNCEVFEV
;
A
#
# COMPACT_ATOMS: atom_id res chain seq x y z
N GLY A 1 -0.93 57.97 12.08
CA GLY A 1 -1.96 58.96 11.73
C GLY A 1 -3.13 58.25 11.11
N GLY A 2 -4.35 58.61 11.50
CA GLY A 2 -5.57 57.81 11.37
C GLY A 2 -6.04 57.47 9.95
N GLY A 3 -6.86 56.40 9.91
CA GLY A 3 -7.55 55.90 8.73
C GLY A 3 -8.01 54.46 8.95
N GLU A 4 -9.06 54.25 9.75
CA GLU A 4 -9.80 52.98 9.76
C GLU A 4 -10.53 52.81 8.42
N GLY A 5 -9.80 52.33 7.41
CA GLY A 5 -10.36 51.88 6.14
C GLY A 5 -10.72 50.40 6.24
N SER A 6 -12.00 50.10 6.49
CA SER A 6 -12.55 48.77 6.32
C SER A 6 -12.61 48.41 4.83
N VAL A 7 -11.54 47.80 4.30
CA VAL A 7 -11.53 47.28 2.93
C VAL A 7 -12.29 45.95 2.89
N VAL A 8 -13.57 46.01 2.51
CA VAL A 8 -14.37 44.83 2.15
C VAL A 8 -13.99 44.41 0.73
N ILE A 9 -13.10 43.42 0.60
CA ILE A 9 -12.89 42.75 -0.70
C ILE A 9 -13.98 41.67 -0.84
N LYS A 10 -15.07 42.01 -1.53
CA LYS A 10 -16.00 41.03 -2.09
C LYS A 10 -15.27 40.25 -3.19
N TYR A 11 -15.02 38.96 -2.97
CA TYR A 11 -14.86 38.04 -4.10
C TYR A 11 -16.27 37.77 -4.65
N GLU A 12 -16.62 38.52 -5.69
CA GLU A 12 -17.82 38.31 -6.47
C GLU A 12 -17.59 37.12 -7.41
N VAL A 13 -17.88 35.90 -6.94
CA VAL A 13 -18.14 34.79 -7.85
C VAL A 13 -19.59 34.94 -8.28
N LEU A 14 -19.79 35.49 -9.48
CA LEU A 14 -21.08 35.57 -10.18
C LEU A 14 -21.79 34.22 -10.18
N LEU A 15 -22.80 34.04 -9.31
CA LEU A 15 -23.92 33.12 -9.50
C LEU A 15 -25.19 33.79 -8.94
N SER A 16 -25.93 34.44 -9.82
CA SER A 16 -27.21 35.09 -9.59
C SER A 16 -28.36 34.08 -9.37
N GLY A 17 -29.23 34.36 -8.39
CA GLY A 17 -30.56 33.76 -8.23
C GLY A 17 -31.15 34.04 -6.84
N PRO A 18 -32.32 34.72 -6.71
CA PRO A 18 -32.88 35.13 -5.43
C PRO A 18 -33.74 34.02 -4.81
N PHE A 19 -33.80 33.89 -3.47
CA PHE A 19 -35.02 33.58 -2.71
C PHE A 19 -34.75 33.60 -1.17
N LEU A 20 -35.40 34.58 -0.52
CA LEU A 20 -36.03 34.65 0.82
C LEU A 20 -35.51 33.81 2.01
N GLY A 21 -34.95 34.54 3.00
CA GLY A 21 -35.44 34.62 4.39
C GLY A 21 -35.54 33.38 5.28
N SER A 22 -34.63 33.23 6.24
CA SER A 22 -34.98 32.97 7.66
C SER A 22 -33.74 33.05 8.56
N SER A 23 -33.87 33.83 9.63
CA SER A 23 -32.96 33.93 10.77
C SER A 23 -32.71 32.57 11.44
N ALA A 24 -31.44 32.18 11.61
CA ALA A 24 -31.04 31.18 12.59
C ALA A 24 -29.58 31.44 13.01
N ALA A 25 -29.41 31.85 14.26
CA ALA A 25 -28.13 32.01 14.93
C ALA A 25 -27.39 30.66 14.96
N ALA A 26 -26.23 30.58 14.29
CA ALA A 26 -25.31 29.47 14.39
C ALA A 26 -23.95 30.01 14.83
N GLY A 27 -23.53 29.66 16.06
CA GLY A 27 -22.25 30.05 16.63
C GLY A 27 -21.09 29.63 15.76
N GLY A 28 -20.40 30.61 15.17
CA GLY A 28 -19.16 30.40 14.44
C GLY A 28 -18.00 30.15 15.40
N LEU A 29 -17.16 29.17 15.11
CA LEU A 29 -15.85 28.99 15.76
C LEU A 29 -14.93 30.12 15.29
N TYR A 30 -14.60 31.05 16.19
CA TYR A 30 -13.61 32.10 15.97
C TYR A 30 -12.21 31.52 16.23
N LYS A 31 -11.37 31.40 15.19
CA LYS A 31 -9.92 31.27 15.38
C LYS A 31 -9.22 32.45 14.69
N PRO A 32 -8.60 33.37 15.43
CA PRO A 32 -7.70 34.35 14.83
C PRO A 32 -6.49 33.59 14.27
N VAL A 33 -6.27 33.66 12.96
CA VAL A 33 -5.07 33.13 12.32
C VAL A 33 -4.28 34.33 11.81
N LYS A 34 -3.23 34.73 12.53
CA LYS A 34 -2.21 35.63 11.98
C LYS A 34 -1.53 34.90 10.82
N ARG A 35 -1.74 35.34 9.59
CA ARG A 35 -1.01 34.86 8.41
C ARG A 35 -0.34 36.05 7.73
N LEU A 36 0.98 35.98 7.61
CA LEU A 36 1.79 36.84 6.75
C LEU A 36 1.44 36.50 5.28
N GLY A 37 0.33 37.06 4.79
CA GLY A 37 -0.32 36.64 3.55
C GLY A 37 -0.09 37.54 2.33
N ASN A 38 0.42 38.77 2.54
CA ASN A 38 0.56 39.76 1.48
C ASN A 38 2.05 40.04 1.21
N ALA A 39 2.46 40.12 -0.05
CA ALA A 39 3.83 40.48 -0.45
C ALA A 39 4.31 41.79 0.20
N GLY A 40 3.40 42.77 0.39
CA GLY A 40 3.72 44.03 1.06
C GLY A 40 4.10 43.89 2.54
N ALA A 41 3.62 42.87 3.26
CA ALA A 41 3.99 42.65 4.65
C ALA A 41 5.44 42.13 4.78
N ILE A 42 5.94 41.39 3.80
CA ILE A 42 7.34 40.94 3.79
C ILE A 42 8.27 42.05 3.38
N SER A 43 7.90 42.84 2.37
CA SER A 43 8.68 44.03 1.99
C SER A 43 8.92 44.93 3.20
N ALA A 44 7.87 45.20 4.00
CA ALA A 44 8.01 45.99 5.22
C ALA A 44 8.96 45.37 6.25
N VAL A 45 8.97 44.03 6.41
CA VAL A 45 9.91 43.34 7.29
C VAL A 45 11.34 43.41 6.75
N GLN A 46 11.52 43.28 5.44
CA GLN A 46 12.82 43.43 4.79
C GLN A 46 13.37 44.85 4.98
N ASP A 47 12.54 45.87 4.77
CA ASP A 47 12.93 47.28 4.96
C ASP A 47 13.34 47.55 6.42
N CYS A 48 12.61 46.97 7.40
CA CYS A 48 13.01 47.04 8.81
C CYS A 48 14.39 46.43 9.03
N PHE A 49 14.64 45.23 8.51
CA PHE A 49 15.91 44.52 8.69
C PHE A 49 17.09 45.16 7.96
N GLU A 50 16.85 45.79 6.81
CA GLU A 50 17.87 46.53 6.05
C GLU A 50 18.33 47.79 6.83
N CYS A 51 17.42 48.43 7.56
CA CYS A 51 17.72 49.59 8.39
C CYS A 51 18.19 49.22 9.81
N THR A 52 18.30 47.93 10.12
CA THR A 52 18.69 47.46 11.46
C THR A 52 20.21 47.35 11.56
N ASP A 53 20.78 48.01 12.56
CA ASP A 53 22.15 47.73 12.99
C ASP A 53 22.16 46.45 13.84
N TRP A 54 22.56 45.33 13.22
CA TRP A 54 22.59 44.03 13.88
C TRP A 54 23.76 43.87 14.87
N ASP A 55 24.82 44.67 14.73
CA ASP A 55 25.98 44.62 15.62
C ASP A 55 25.64 45.18 17.00
N MET A 56 24.71 46.14 17.09
CA MET A 56 24.18 46.67 18.35
C MET A 56 23.68 45.57 19.30
N PHE A 57 23.02 44.54 18.78
CA PHE A 57 22.53 43.42 19.60
C PHE A 57 23.67 42.57 20.17
N ARG A 58 24.77 42.43 19.43
CA ARG A 58 25.97 41.70 19.89
C ARG A 58 26.70 42.51 20.95
N GLU A 59 26.88 43.81 20.71
CA GLU A 59 27.54 44.72 21.64
C GLU A 59 26.78 44.82 22.96
N ALA A 60 25.45 44.93 22.92
CA ALA A 60 24.61 44.97 24.12
C ALA A 60 24.74 43.69 24.97
N ALA A 61 24.88 42.53 24.33
CA ALA A 61 25.07 41.24 25.00
C ALA A 61 26.54 40.95 25.35
N THR A 62 27.48 41.85 25.07
CA THR A 62 28.91 41.64 25.36
C THR A 62 29.28 42.32 26.68
N HIS A 63 29.82 41.53 27.60
CA HIS A 63 30.29 41.99 28.91
C HIS A 63 31.77 41.66 29.05
N GLY A 64 32.63 42.68 28.92
CA GLY A 64 34.08 42.49 28.86
C GLY A 64 34.49 41.79 27.55
N ASP A 65 35.27 40.70 27.66
CA ASP A 65 35.74 39.91 26.50
C ASP A 65 34.78 38.75 26.14
N THR A 66 33.62 38.64 26.79
CA THR A 66 32.68 37.53 26.60
C THR A 66 31.30 38.02 26.15
N THR A 67 30.78 37.44 25.06
CA THR A 67 29.41 37.66 24.59
C THR A 67 28.46 36.65 25.22
N ASP A 68 27.42 37.12 25.92
CA ASP A 68 26.31 36.29 26.39
C ASP A 68 25.47 35.83 25.19
N LEU A 69 25.64 34.55 24.84
CA LEU A 69 24.98 33.95 23.69
C LEU A 69 23.45 33.83 23.86
N GLU A 70 22.96 33.70 25.08
CA GLU A 70 21.52 33.58 25.35
C GLU A 70 20.84 34.93 25.18
N GLU A 71 21.40 35.97 25.79
CA GLU A 71 20.90 37.34 25.64
C GLU A 71 20.94 37.80 24.19
N TYR A 72 22.05 37.53 23.49
CA TYR A 72 22.20 37.89 22.08
C TYR A 72 21.14 37.20 21.20
N THR A 73 20.99 35.88 21.34
CA THR A 73 20.04 35.10 20.52
C THR A 73 18.59 35.47 20.84
N SER A 74 18.25 35.64 22.11
CA SER A 74 16.91 36.02 22.56
C SER A 74 16.52 37.41 22.07
N SER A 75 17.44 38.37 22.12
CA SER A 75 17.22 39.74 21.65
C SER A 75 16.98 39.79 20.14
N VAL A 76 17.82 39.10 19.35
CA VAL A 76 17.67 39.01 17.89
C VAL A 76 16.34 38.34 17.50
N THR A 77 16.01 37.19 18.09
CA THR A 77 14.77 36.47 17.78
C THR A 77 13.51 37.23 18.24
N SER A 78 13.58 37.92 19.37
CA SER A 78 12.50 38.78 19.86
C SER A 78 12.28 40.00 18.97
N TYR A 79 13.36 40.62 18.49
CA TYR A 79 13.29 41.73 17.54
C TYR A 79 12.67 41.30 16.20
N ILE A 80 13.09 40.16 15.66
CA ILE A 80 12.49 39.58 14.44
C ILE A 80 10.98 39.37 14.63
N SER A 81 10.57 38.75 15.74
CA SER A 81 9.15 38.55 16.07
C SER A 81 8.40 39.87 16.21
N LYS A 82 9.02 40.90 16.81
CA LYS A 82 8.45 42.24 16.92
C LYS A 82 8.23 42.88 15.55
N CYS A 83 9.21 42.83 14.64
CA CYS A 83 9.08 43.34 13.27
C CYS A 83 7.96 42.62 12.50
N ILE A 84 7.86 41.30 12.66
CA ILE A 84 6.77 40.50 12.07
C ILE A 84 5.42 40.99 12.62
N ASP A 85 5.27 41.11 13.94
CA ASP A 85 4.02 41.54 14.56
C ASP A 85 3.60 42.95 14.14
N VAL A 86 4.55 43.85 13.95
CA VAL A 86 4.30 45.23 13.45
C VAL A 86 3.89 45.21 11.98
N ALA A 87 4.49 44.37 11.15
CA ALA A 87 4.18 44.29 9.72
C ALA A 87 2.91 43.47 9.38
N THR A 88 2.41 42.66 10.31
CA THR A 88 1.27 41.76 10.06
C THR A 88 -0.06 42.43 10.39
N ILE A 89 -0.88 42.73 9.38
CA ILE A 89 -2.28 43.14 9.57
C ILE A 89 -3.12 41.90 9.91
N SER A 90 -3.78 41.90 11.08
CA SER A 90 -4.69 40.83 11.51
C SER A 90 -5.91 40.73 10.58
N LYS A 91 -6.08 39.59 9.90
CA LYS A 91 -7.33 39.25 9.20
C LYS A 91 -8.09 38.17 9.98
N SER A 92 -9.33 38.45 10.36
CA SER A 92 -10.27 37.45 10.84
C SER A 92 -10.88 36.71 9.64
N ILE A 93 -10.79 35.37 9.63
CA ILE A 93 -11.48 34.55 8.64
C ILE A 93 -12.71 33.97 9.32
N THR A 94 -13.89 34.47 8.96
CA THR A 94 -15.17 33.91 9.40
C THR A 94 -15.54 32.77 8.43
N THR A 95 -15.36 31.52 8.86
CA THR A 95 -15.87 30.37 8.09
C THR A 95 -17.33 30.12 8.47
N CYS A 96 -18.26 30.49 7.58
CA CYS A 96 -19.66 30.09 7.71
C CYS A 96 -19.84 28.63 7.27
N SER A 97 -20.70 27.89 7.97
CA SER A 97 -21.07 26.52 7.59
C SER A 97 -21.72 26.50 6.20
N ASN A 98 -21.20 25.68 5.29
CA ASN A 98 -21.77 25.47 3.96
C ASN A 98 -23.00 24.54 4.09
N GLN A 99 -24.22 25.07 3.93
CA GLN A 99 -25.46 24.29 4.00
C GLN A 99 -25.75 23.44 2.72
N LYS A 100 -24.71 22.96 2.02
CA LYS A 100 -24.87 22.08 0.84
C LYS A 100 -24.37 20.66 1.18
N PRO A 101 -25.27 19.65 1.26
CA PRO A 101 -24.93 18.29 1.73
C PRO A 101 -23.83 17.55 0.93
N TRP A 102 -23.55 17.98 -0.30
CA TRP A 102 -22.70 17.26 -1.26
C TRP A 102 -21.37 17.96 -1.60
N MET A 103 -21.11 19.15 -1.03
CA MET A 103 -19.81 19.85 -1.14
C MET A 103 -19.20 20.03 0.26
N THR A 104 -18.61 18.97 0.79
CA THR A 104 -17.74 19.05 1.97
C THR A 104 -16.29 19.24 1.54
N ALA A 105 -15.50 20.01 2.32
CA ALA A 105 -14.07 20.24 2.06
C ALA A 105 -13.27 18.93 1.84
N LYS A 106 -13.75 17.81 2.39
CA LYS A 106 -13.29 16.43 2.17
C LYS A 106 -13.18 16.03 0.69
N SER A 107 -14.11 16.46 -0.14
CA SER A 107 -14.23 16.03 -1.55
C SER A 107 -13.19 16.69 -2.46
N ILE A 108 -12.73 17.88 -2.09
CA ILE A 108 -11.90 18.74 -2.96
C ILE A 108 -10.41 18.70 -2.56
N THR A 109 -10.09 18.47 -1.29
CA THR A 109 -8.74 18.78 -0.76
C THR A 109 -7.96 17.59 -0.20
N LYS A 110 -8.50 16.36 -0.23
CA LYS A 110 -7.98 15.22 0.57
C LYS A 110 -7.78 15.58 2.07
N TYR A 111 -8.45 16.63 2.56
CA TYR A 111 -8.32 17.08 3.94
C TYR A 111 -9.04 16.10 4.87
N ARG A 112 -8.27 15.45 5.74
CA ARG A 112 -8.82 14.74 6.91
C ARG A 112 -9.46 15.79 7.82
N PRO A 113 -10.69 15.59 8.31
CA PRO A 113 -11.18 16.42 9.40
C PRO A 113 -10.17 16.33 10.54
N ALA A 114 -9.93 17.43 11.25
CA ALA A 114 -9.37 17.33 12.58
C ALA A 114 -10.21 16.29 13.34
N PRO A 115 -9.60 15.40 14.14
CA PRO A 115 -10.36 14.54 15.03
C PRO A 115 -11.41 15.40 15.74
N PRO A 116 -12.63 14.88 16.01
CA PRO A 116 -13.56 15.59 16.88
C PRO A 116 -12.76 16.05 18.09
N ALA A 117 -12.93 17.31 18.49
CA ALA A 117 -12.33 17.80 19.72
C ALA A 117 -12.76 16.83 20.81
N CYS A 118 -11.87 15.90 21.15
CA CYS A 118 -11.94 15.23 22.42
C CYS A 118 -11.89 16.38 23.41
N ASP A 119 -12.80 16.44 24.38
CA ASP A 119 -12.72 17.38 25.49
C ASP A 119 -11.29 17.27 26.05
N SER A 120 -10.42 18.18 25.61
CA SER A 120 -8.99 18.07 25.80
C SER A 120 -8.68 18.83 27.08
N ASP A 121 -8.98 18.16 28.19
CA ASP A 121 -8.59 18.64 29.51
C ASP A 121 -7.08 18.92 29.50
N ALA A 122 -6.67 20.03 30.12
CA ALA A 122 -5.26 20.37 30.28
C ALA A 122 -4.46 19.20 30.90
N SER A 123 -5.11 18.38 31.74
CA SER A 123 -4.56 17.16 32.33
C SER A 123 -4.06 16.15 31.30
N LEU A 124 -4.69 16.03 30.12
CA LEU A 124 -4.24 15.12 29.07
C LEU A 124 -2.93 15.57 28.44
N ALA A 125 -2.75 16.89 28.25
CA ALA A 125 -1.50 17.44 27.71
C ALA A 125 -0.32 17.18 28.65
N ASP A 126 -0.50 17.40 29.96
CA ASP A 126 0.52 17.09 30.97
C ASP A 126 0.76 15.58 31.12
N ALA A 127 -0.29 14.75 31.08
CA ALA A 127 -0.14 13.29 31.11
C ALA A 127 0.66 12.77 29.90
N LEU A 128 0.44 13.34 28.72
CA LEU A 128 1.21 13.03 27.52
C LEU A 128 2.65 13.54 27.61
N ASN A 129 2.87 14.73 28.17
CA ASN A 129 4.21 15.26 28.37
C ASN A 129 5.02 14.37 29.31
N SER A 130 4.44 14.01 30.47
CA SER A 130 5.02 13.05 31.42
C SER A 130 5.26 11.68 30.77
N PHE A 131 4.34 11.19 29.94
CA PHE A 131 4.52 9.93 29.22
C PHE A 131 5.73 9.98 28.29
N TYR A 132 5.90 11.02 27.48
CA TYR A 132 7.07 11.12 26.58
C TYR A 132 8.38 11.42 27.30
N ALA A 133 8.31 12.10 28.45
CA ALA A 133 9.45 12.38 29.32
C ALA A 133 9.86 11.22 30.23
N ARG A 134 9.09 10.11 30.29
CA ARG A 134 9.32 9.00 31.24
C ARG A 134 10.72 8.38 31.22
N PHE A 135 11.43 8.49 30.10
CA PHE A 135 12.80 7.98 29.95
C PHE A 135 13.83 8.84 30.69
N GLU A 136 13.50 10.08 31.01
CA GLU A 136 14.33 10.96 31.83
C GLU A 136 14.51 10.41 33.25
N ALA A 137 13.45 9.86 33.84
CA ALA A 137 13.50 9.25 35.16
C ALA A 137 14.37 7.98 35.23
N GLN A 138 14.79 7.46 34.08
CA GLN A 138 15.61 6.24 33.97
C GLN A 138 17.07 6.57 33.64
N ASN A 139 17.42 7.85 33.49
CA ASN A 139 18.77 8.27 33.16
C ASN A 139 19.56 8.61 34.43
N ASP A 140 20.40 7.67 34.87
CA ASP A 140 21.32 7.87 35.99
C ASP A 140 22.67 8.48 35.56
N VAL A 141 22.86 8.76 34.27
CA VAL A 141 24.13 9.21 33.70
C VAL A 141 24.21 10.74 33.66
N THR A 142 25.11 11.31 34.46
CA THR A 142 25.37 12.76 34.44
C THR A 142 26.15 13.15 33.18
N SER A 143 25.64 14.14 32.45
CA SER A 143 26.31 14.70 31.27
C SER A 143 27.49 15.58 31.69
N ARG A 144 28.67 15.37 31.10
CA ARG A 144 29.90 16.13 31.39
C ARG A 144 30.64 16.45 30.09
N LYS A 145 30.86 17.75 29.83
CA LYS A 145 31.69 18.22 28.71
C LYS A 145 33.14 17.81 28.95
N THR A 146 33.82 17.39 27.88
CA THR A 146 35.23 17.02 27.91
C THR A 146 36.06 18.27 27.60
N ILE A 147 37.20 18.47 28.26
CA ILE A 147 38.07 19.61 27.98
C ILE A 147 38.66 19.43 26.57
N PRO A 148 38.45 20.37 25.64
CA PRO A 148 39.03 20.29 24.30
C PRO A 148 40.57 20.30 24.35
N PRO A 149 41.27 19.46 23.57
CA PRO A 149 42.71 19.55 23.44
C PRO A 149 43.12 20.88 22.74
N PRO A 150 44.34 21.38 22.95
CA PRO A 150 44.80 22.65 22.35
C PRO A 150 44.76 22.69 20.82
N GLU A 151 44.83 21.52 20.17
CA GLU A 151 44.82 21.35 18.72
C GLU A 151 43.41 21.17 18.14
N ASP A 152 42.36 21.27 18.97
CA ASP A 152 40.97 21.08 18.55
C ASP A 152 40.51 22.20 17.61
N GLN A 153 40.26 21.86 16.34
CA GLN A 153 39.76 22.81 15.36
C GLN A 153 38.25 23.01 15.55
N VAL A 154 37.88 24.18 16.07
CA VAL A 154 36.49 24.61 16.17
C VAL A 154 35.88 24.76 14.78
N LEU A 155 34.69 24.20 14.59
CA LEU A 155 33.94 24.34 13.35
C LEU A 155 33.53 25.82 13.15
N CYS A 156 33.82 26.36 11.97
CA CYS A 156 33.44 27.72 11.58
C CYS A 156 32.58 27.69 10.32
N LEU A 157 31.44 28.38 10.36
CA LEU A 157 30.49 28.49 9.28
C LEU A 157 30.67 29.81 8.54
N THR A 158 30.51 29.77 7.21
CA THR A 158 30.57 30.98 6.37
C THR A 158 29.18 31.60 6.23
N THR A 159 29.13 32.93 6.09
CA THR A 159 27.88 33.64 5.76
C THR A 159 27.23 33.09 4.49
N ALA A 160 28.02 32.72 3.49
CA ALA A 160 27.51 32.18 2.24
C ALA A 160 26.75 30.85 2.44
N ASP A 161 27.24 29.97 3.31
CA ASP A 161 26.58 28.70 3.63
C ASP A 161 25.28 28.92 4.43
N VAL A 162 25.28 29.85 5.37
CA VAL A 162 24.09 30.24 6.15
C VAL A 162 23.04 30.84 5.22
N ARG A 163 23.39 31.84 4.41
CA ARG A 163 22.52 32.48 3.41
C ARG A 163 21.90 31.45 2.46
N LYS A 164 22.71 30.56 1.89
CA LYS A 164 22.25 29.47 1.01
C LYS A 164 21.28 28.52 1.71
N THR A 165 21.48 28.26 3.00
CA THR A 165 20.61 27.40 3.80
C THR A 165 19.27 28.08 4.07
N LEU A 166 19.28 29.37 4.42
CA LEU A 166 18.08 30.19 4.63
C LEU A 166 17.23 30.31 3.35
N CYS A 167 17.85 30.59 2.20
CA CYS A 167 17.16 30.66 0.89
C CYS A 167 16.42 29.37 0.49
N ARG A 168 16.83 28.22 1.04
CA ARG A 168 16.25 26.90 0.76
C ARG A 168 15.18 26.48 1.77
N VAL A 169 14.84 27.31 2.75
CA VAL A 169 13.79 27.01 3.73
C VAL A 169 12.44 26.84 3.02
N ASN A 170 11.66 25.85 3.42
CA ASN A 170 10.30 25.69 2.91
C ASN A 170 9.39 26.75 3.57
N PRO A 171 8.82 27.71 2.83
CA PRO A 171 8.04 28.81 3.40
C PRO A 171 6.73 28.36 4.04
N ARG A 172 6.27 27.13 3.75
CA ARG A 172 5.03 26.55 4.31
C ARG A 172 5.27 25.71 5.56
N LYS A 173 6.52 25.59 6.02
CA LYS A 173 6.87 24.81 7.21
C LYS A 173 6.29 25.50 8.46
N ALA A 174 5.70 24.71 9.37
CA ALA A 174 5.18 25.22 10.63
C ALA A 174 6.33 25.79 11.48
N ALA A 175 6.10 26.97 12.08
CA ALA A 175 7.03 27.64 12.98
C ALA A 175 7.14 26.89 14.32
N GLY A 176 8.28 27.02 14.98
CA GLY A 176 8.50 26.46 16.31
C GLY A 176 7.98 27.39 17.42
N PRO A 177 8.45 27.21 18.66
CA PRO A 177 8.11 28.06 19.80
C PRO A 177 8.47 29.54 19.63
N ASP A 178 9.46 29.82 18.76
CA ASP A 178 9.88 31.15 18.35
C ASP A 178 8.83 31.90 17.52
N ASN A 179 7.85 31.18 16.96
CA ASN A 179 6.80 31.69 16.07
C ASN A 179 7.32 32.39 14.79
N ILE A 180 8.61 32.24 14.45
CA ILE A 180 9.20 32.82 13.25
C ILE A 180 8.83 31.96 12.03
N PRO A 181 8.06 32.48 11.04
CA PRO A 181 7.67 31.70 9.87
C PRO A 181 8.85 31.43 8.95
N GLY A 182 8.91 30.22 8.37
CA GLY A 182 9.99 29.85 7.44
C GLY A 182 10.05 30.73 6.18
N ARG A 183 8.94 31.42 5.86
CA ARG A 183 8.87 32.42 4.80
C ARG A 183 9.77 33.63 5.08
N VAL A 184 9.77 34.14 6.31
CA VAL A 184 10.60 35.29 6.71
C VAL A 184 12.07 34.93 6.60
N LEU A 185 12.46 33.77 7.13
CA LEU A 185 13.84 33.28 7.03
C LEU A 185 14.31 33.12 5.57
N ARG A 186 13.42 32.73 4.66
CA ARG A 186 13.75 32.56 3.24
C ARG A 186 13.85 33.89 2.49
N GLU A 187 12.84 34.75 2.65
CA GLU A 187 12.73 35.99 1.88
C GLU A 187 13.64 37.10 2.43
N CYS A 188 13.94 37.08 3.74
CA CYS A 188 14.90 37.99 4.37
C CYS A 188 16.28 37.33 4.58
N ALA A 189 16.63 36.31 3.79
CA ALA A 189 17.87 35.56 3.95
C ALA A 189 19.12 36.44 3.78
N GLU A 190 19.04 37.48 2.94
CA GLU A 190 20.15 38.38 2.68
C GLU A 190 20.51 39.22 3.91
N GLN A 191 19.49 39.74 4.62
CA GLN A 191 19.65 40.55 5.83
C GLN A 191 20.01 39.71 7.06
N LEU A 192 19.46 38.50 7.16
CA LEU A 192 19.58 37.66 8.36
C LEU A 192 20.82 36.75 8.35
N ALA A 193 21.50 36.58 7.21
CA ALA A 193 22.60 35.63 7.10
C ALA A 193 23.76 35.97 8.04
N ASP A 194 24.19 37.23 8.10
CA ASP A 194 25.35 37.64 8.88
C ASP A 194 25.11 37.51 10.39
N VAL A 195 23.96 37.99 10.89
CA VAL A 195 23.62 37.89 12.32
C VAL A 195 23.55 36.44 12.80
N PHE A 196 22.93 35.55 12.02
CA PHE A 196 22.87 34.13 12.39
C PHE A 196 24.20 33.41 12.21
N THR A 197 25.06 33.86 11.29
CA THR A 197 26.43 33.34 11.17
C THR A 197 27.23 33.62 12.45
N ASN A 198 27.14 34.84 12.98
CA ASN A 198 27.78 35.20 14.24
C ASN A 198 27.25 34.35 15.41
N ILE A 199 25.93 34.24 15.56
CA ILE A 199 25.29 33.42 16.61
C ILE A 199 25.75 31.96 16.50
N PHE A 200 25.75 31.38 15.31
CA PHE A 200 26.13 29.98 15.12
C PHE A 200 27.62 29.74 15.41
N ASN A 201 28.51 30.64 14.99
CA ASN A 201 29.93 30.48 15.24
C ASN A 201 30.29 30.65 16.72
N ILE A 202 29.67 31.60 17.43
CA ILE A 202 29.80 31.74 18.89
C ILE A 202 29.27 30.48 19.60
N SER A 203 28.13 29.94 19.13
CA SER A 203 27.57 28.68 19.64
C SER A 203 28.54 27.50 19.46
N LEU A 204 29.17 27.37 18.29
CA LEU A 204 30.13 26.30 18.01
C LEU A 204 31.43 26.47 18.82
N SER A 205 31.97 27.68 18.94
CA SER A 205 33.21 27.94 19.68
C SER A 205 33.06 27.78 21.18
N SER A 206 31.90 28.14 21.73
CA SER A 206 31.58 27.94 23.15
C SER A 206 31.05 26.53 23.46
N ALA A 207 30.75 25.73 22.43
CA ALA A 207 30.05 24.45 22.54
C ALA A 207 28.74 24.54 23.35
N VAL A 208 27.98 25.63 23.19
CA VAL A 208 26.70 25.89 23.87
C VAL A 208 25.62 26.19 22.83
N VAL A 209 24.44 25.59 22.98
CA VAL A 209 23.27 25.89 22.13
C VAL A 209 22.30 26.80 22.90
N PRO A 210 21.88 27.94 22.33
CA PRO A 210 20.92 28.83 22.97
C PRO A 210 19.62 28.10 23.34
N MET A 211 19.06 28.40 24.51
CA MET A 211 17.85 27.78 25.06
C MET A 211 16.65 27.98 24.14
N GLY A 212 16.50 29.19 23.58
CA GLY A 212 15.48 29.51 22.59
C GLY A 212 15.51 28.57 21.38
N LEU A 213 16.69 28.08 20.98
CA LEU A 213 16.87 27.16 19.85
C LEU A 213 16.65 25.68 20.23
N LYS A 214 16.82 25.32 21.51
CA LYS A 214 16.57 23.96 22.05
C LYS A 214 15.10 23.70 22.39
N THR A 215 14.33 24.76 22.63
CA THR A 215 12.94 24.67 23.07
C THR A 215 12.07 24.01 22.00
N THR A 216 11.22 23.06 22.40
CA THR A 216 10.42 22.24 21.48
C THR A 216 8.96 22.19 21.88
N THR A 217 8.06 22.31 20.91
CA THR A 217 6.64 21.94 21.09
C THR A 217 6.36 20.59 20.44
N ILE A 218 5.85 19.63 21.22
CA ILE A 218 5.46 18.29 20.76
C ILE A 218 4.04 18.36 20.17
N ILE A 219 3.93 17.97 18.90
CA ILE A 219 2.68 17.84 18.16
C ILE A 219 2.37 16.36 17.97
N LEU A 220 1.13 15.95 18.29
CA LEU A 220 0.74 14.55 18.23
C LEU A 220 0.21 14.16 16.86
N VAL A 221 0.78 13.11 16.29
CA VAL A 221 0.31 12.50 15.04
C VAL A 221 -0.14 11.06 15.29
N PRO A 222 -1.43 10.71 15.06
CA PRO A 222 -1.90 9.34 15.23
C PRO A 222 -1.16 8.32 14.35
N LYS A 223 -0.58 7.27 14.95
CA LYS A 223 -0.02 6.10 14.26
C LYS A 223 -1.12 5.24 13.62
N LYS A 224 -2.26 5.10 14.30
CA LYS A 224 -3.44 4.31 13.90
C LYS A 224 -4.71 5.12 14.21
N SER A 225 -5.82 4.84 13.51
CA SER A 225 -7.11 5.48 13.78
C SER A 225 -8.20 4.41 13.88
N PRO A 226 -9.02 4.37 14.95
CA PRO A 226 -9.04 5.26 16.13
C PRO A 226 -7.88 5.01 17.11
N VAL A 227 -7.54 6.02 17.93
CA VAL A 227 -6.49 5.92 18.96
C VAL A 227 -7.12 5.50 20.28
N SER A 228 -6.67 4.37 20.85
CA SER A 228 -7.13 3.87 22.15
C SER A 228 -6.09 3.99 23.27
N TRP A 229 -4.82 4.26 22.95
CA TRP A 229 -3.70 4.28 23.90
C TRP A 229 -2.70 5.40 23.58
N LEU A 230 -1.99 5.90 24.59
CA LEU A 230 -1.04 7.02 24.47
C LEU A 230 0.13 6.71 23.51
N ASN A 231 0.60 5.45 23.47
CA ASN A 231 1.68 4.97 22.60
C ASN A 231 1.34 4.96 21.09
N TYR A 232 0.06 5.15 20.74
CA TYR A 232 -0.41 5.24 19.37
C TYR A 232 -0.33 6.66 18.80
N TYR A 233 0.20 7.62 19.54
CA TYR A 233 0.63 8.90 18.99
C TYR A 233 2.14 8.85 18.66
N ARG A 234 2.54 9.53 17.57
CA ARG A 234 3.93 9.91 17.32
C ARG A 234 4.12 11.32 17.88
N PRO A 235 5.09 11.52 18.79
CA PRO A 235 5.44 12.86 19.26
C PRO A 235 6.35 13.53 18.22
N VAL A 236 5.80 14.46 17.43
CA VAL A 236 6.62 15.24 16.49
C VAL A 236 7.14 16.50 17.18
N ALA A 237 8.44 16.56 17.38
CA ALA A 237 9.18 17.70 17.92
C ALA A 237 9.23 18.85 16.91
N LEU A 238 8.55 19.94 17.24
CA LEU A 238 8.59 21.18 16.48
C LEU A 238 9.63 22.13 17.12
N THR A 239 10.86 22.07 16.63
CA THR A 239 11.93 23.04 16.94
C THR A 239 11.87 24.27 16.03
N PRO A 240 12.45 25.40 16.46
CA PRO A 240 12.65 26.61 15.64
C PRO A 240 13.19 26.28 14.25
N ILE A 241 12.69 26.97 13.22
CA ILE A 241 13.11 26.70 11.84
C ILE A 241 14.58 27.08 11.66
N ILE A 242 15.04 28.12 12.36
CA ILE A 242 16.44 28.53 12.35
C ILE A 242 17.37 27.47 12.96
N MET A 243 16.95 26.78 14.04
CA MET A 243 17.70 25.64 14.60
C MET A 243 17.83 24.53 13.56
N LYS A 244 16.75 24.23 12.80
CA LYS A 244 16.82 23.23 11.72
C LYS A 244 17.77 23.62 10.59
N CYS A 245 18.03 24.92 10.40
CA CYS A 245 19.04 25.41 9.48
C CYS A 245 20.44 25.18 10.05
N PHE A 246 20.64 25.48 11.33
CA PHE A 246 21.91 25.25 12.03
C PHE A 246 22.27 23.75 12.08
N GLU A 247 21.33 22.89 12.47
CA GLU A 247 21.47 21.44 12.45
C GLU A 247 21.90 20.93 11.07
N ARG A 248 21.36 21.50 9.98
CA ARG A 248 21.72 21.08 8.61
C ARG A 248 23.16 21.43 8.26
N LEU A 249 23.63 22.60 8.69
CA LEU A 249 25.02 23.03 8.48
C LEU A 249 25.97 22.13 9.25
N VAL A 250 25.67 21.87 10.53
CA VAL A 250 26.46 20.97 11.38
C VAL A 250 26.44 19.53 10.86
N MET A 251 25.27 19.02 10.45
CA MET A 251 25.11 17.69 9.88
C MET A 251 26.00 17.49 8.65
N ARG A 252 26.09 18.49 7.77
CA ARG A 252 26.94 18.41 6.57
C ARG A 252 28.41 18.23 6.96
N GLN A 253 28.87 19.00 7.93
CA GLN A 253 30.25 18.96 8.41
C GLN A 253 30.58 17.64 9.09
N ILE A 254 29.67 17.12 9.93
CA ILE A 254 29.80 15.78 10.52
C ILE A 254 29.93 14.72 9.42
N MET A 255 29.07 14.77 8.41
CA MET A 255 29.10 13.79 7.32
C MET A 255 30.40 13.84 6.50
N ASP A 256 30.98 15.03 6.31
CA ASP A 256 32.25 15.20 5.59
C ASP A 256 33.45 14.67 6.39
N LEU A 257 33.34 14.58 7.73
CA LEU A 257 34.37 14.01 8.62
C LEU A 257 34.29 12.47 8.75
N LEU A 258 33.15 11.87 8.41
CA LEU A 258 32.94 10.44 8.60
C LEU A 258 33.49 9.62 7.41
N PRO A 259 34.14 8.46 7.66
CA PRO A 259 34.63 7.60 6.58
C PRO A 259 33.50 7.06 5.70
N PRO A 260 33.69 6.89 4.37
CA PRO A 260 32.65 6.31 3.50
C PRO A 260 32.27 4.87 3.84
N SER A 261 33.21 4.13 4.46
CA SER A 261 33.07 2.73 4.88
C SER A 261 32.33 2.55 6.19
N LEU A 262 31.92 3.65 6.84
CA LEU A 262 31.46 3.68 8.22
C LEU A 262 30.50 2.52 8.54
N TYR A 263 29.46 2.27 7.71
CA TYR A 263 28.61 1.06 7.84
C TYR A 263 28.09 0.54 6.48
N PRO A 264 28.49 -0.66 6.01
CA PRO A 264 27.94 -1.23 4.76
C PRO A 264 26.48 -1.69 4.90
N MET A 265 26.07 -2.21 6.06
CA MET A 265 24.74 -2.80 6.29
C MET A 265 23.74 -1.87 7.00
N GLN A 266 24.00 -0.57 7.04
CA GLN A 266 23.01 0.45 7.40
C GLN A 266 22.45 1.07 6.11
N PHE A 267 21.14 0.97 5.94
CA PHE A 267 20.44 1.40 4.72
C PHE A 267 19.60 2.66 4.93
N ALA A 268 19.15 2.95 6.15
CA ALA A 268 18.38 4.18 6.40
C ALA A 268 19.29 5.40 6.53
N TYR A 269 18.70 6.57 6.28
CA TYR A 269 19.32 7.89 6.44
C TYR A 269 20.62 8.12 5.68
N ARG A 270 20.89 7.28 4.66
CA ARG A 270 22.03 7.42 3.75
C ARG A 270 21.57 7.86 2.37
N PRO A 271 22.37 8.66 1.66
CA PRO A 271 22.13 8.92 0.24
C PRO A 271 22.26 7.61 -0.54
N ASN A 272 21.43 7.45 -1.58
CA ASN A 272 21.49 6.30 -2.51
C ASN A 272 21.32 4.92 -1.84
N ARG A 273 20.51 4.86 -0.79
CA ARG A 273 20.05 3.62 -0.14
C ARG A 273 18.55 3.71 0.13
N SER A 274 17.88 2.58 0.02
CA SER A 274 16.43 2.44 0.14
C SER A 274 16.06 1.20 0.96
N THR A 275 14.77 1.09 1.28
CA THR A 275 14.21 -0.14 1.87
C THR A 275 14.41 -1.35 0.95
N ASP A 276 14.36 -1.12 -0.37
CA ASP A 276 14.49 -2.17 -1.37
C ASP A 276 15.91 -2.74 -1.39
N ASP A 277 16.93 -1.90 -1.18
CA ASP A 277 18.32 -2.34 -1.06
C ASP A 277 18.54 -3.24 0.17
N ALA A 278 17.93 -2.88 1.31
CA ALA A 278 18.02 -3.66 2.54
C ALA A 278 17.37 -5.04 2.36
N ILE A 279 16.18 -5.07 1.77
CA ILE A 279 15.44 -6.31 1.49
C ILE A 279 16.19 -7.16 0.45
N SER A 280 16.68 -6.56 -0.63
CA SER A 280 17.41 -7.25 -1.69
C SER A 280 18.70 -7.86 -1.17
N THR A 281 19.45 -7.13 -0.34
CA THR A 281 20.67 -7.64 0.32
C THR A 281 20.34 -8.80 1.26
N THR A 282 19.30 -8.66 2.08
CA THR A 282 18.82 -9.73 2.98
C THR A 282 18.49 -10.99 2.19
N LEU A 283 17.73 -10.83 1.11
CA LEU A 283 17.27 -11.94 0.27
C LEU A 283 18.44 -12.58 -0.48
N HIS A 284 19.34 -11.78 -1.04
CA HIS A 284 20.51 -12.28 -1.77
C HIS A 284 21.40 -13.15 -0.87
N LEU A 285 21.76 -12.66 0.32
CA LEU A 285 22.55 -13.43 1.31
C LEU A 285 21.84 -14.73 1.69
N SER A 286 20.52 -14.67 1.85
CA SER A 286 19.72 -15.83 2.23
C SER A 286 19.67 -16.88 1.12
N LEU A 287 19.40 -16.46 -0.12
CA LEU A 287 19.28 -17.36 -1.27
C LEU A 287 20.62 -17.99 -1.60
N LEU A 288 21.70 -17.21 -1.63
CA LEU A 288 23.06 -17.70 -1.89
C LEU A 288 23.45 -18.79 -0.89
N HIS A 289 23.10 -18.62 0.39
CA HIS A 289 23.36 -19.64 1.40
C HIS A 289 22.54 -20.91 1.17
N LEU A 290 21.26 -20.77 0.80
CA LEU A 290 20.32 -21.85 0.55
C LEU A 290 20.63 -22.69 -0.70
N GLU A 291 21.56 -22.27 -1.56
CA GLU A 291 22.06 -23.08 -2.67
C GLU A 291 22.88 -24.29 -2.17
N ASN A 292 23.41 -24.22 -0.96
CA ASN A 292 24.17 -25.30 -0.35
C ASN A 292 23.25 -26.39 0.24
N LYS A 293 23.73 -27.64 0.27
CA LYS A 293 22.99 -28.75 0.89
C LYS A 293 23.06 -28.66 2.41
N ASP A 294 21.98 -29.08 3.08
CA ASP A 294 21.86 -29.13 4.55
C ASP A 294 22.03 -27.75 5.24
N THR A 295 21.46 -26.72 4.62
CA THR A 295 21.44 -25.36 5.15
C THR A 295 20.03 -24.83 5.31
N TYR A 296 19.85 -23.85 6.20
CA TYR A 296 18.67 -23.00 6.26
C TYR A 296 19.05 -21.62 6.80
N VAL A 297 18.16 -20.65 6.59
CA VAL A 297 18.37 -19.27 7.07
C VAL A 297 17.37 -18.97 8.18
N ARG A 298 17.87 -18.37 9.26
CA ARG A 298 17.04 -17.91 10.37
C ARG A 298 17.15 -16.40 10.48
N MET A 299 16.01 -15.73 10.44
CA MET A 299 15.92 -14.28 10.55
C MET A 299 15.23 -13.92 11.87
N LEU A 300 15.82 -12.98 12.60
CA LEU A 300 15.24 -12.35 13.78
C LEU A 300 15.00 -10.88 13.47
N PHE A 301 13.73 -10.48 13.45
CA PHE A 301 13.33 -9.09 13.31
C PHE A 301 13.21 -8.46 14.69
N ILE A 302 13.92 -7.36 14.89
CA ILE A 302 14.04 -6.64 16.14
C ILE A 302 13.45 -5.24 15.95
N ASP A 303 12.55 -4.89 16.85
CA ASP A 303 11.95 -3.56 16.97
C ASP A 303 12.33 -2.99 18.34
N PHE A 304 12.61 -1.69 18.40
CA PHE A 304 13.00 -0.99 19.61
C PHE A 304 11.84 -0.17 20.18
N SER A 305 11.65 -0.23 21.49
CA SER A 305 10.63 0.55 22.19
C SER A 305 11.05 2.01 22.32
N SER A 306 10.57 2.87 21.41
CA SER A 306 10.84 4.31 21.42
C SER A 306 12.33 4.68 21.29
N ALA A 307 13.06 4.00 20.40
CA ALA A 307 14.52 4.12 20.19
C ALA A 307 15.11 5.54 20.33
N PHE A 308 14.55 6.53 19.64
CA PHE A 308 15.06 7.91 19.71
C PHE A 308 14.98 8.52 21.11
N ASN A 309 13.98 8.15 21.92
CA ASN A 309 13.76 8.73 23.24
C ASN A 309 14.66 8.11 24.32
N THR A 310 15.34 7.00 24.02
CA THR A 310 16.16 6.26 25.00
C THR A 310 17.66 6.58 24.88
N ILE A 311 18.06 7.35 23.87
CA ILE A 311 19.45 7.75 23.63
C ILE A 311 20.00 8.47 24.86
N ILE A 312 21.09 7.99 25.44
CA ILE A 312 21.83 8.69 26.50
C ILE A 312 22.90 9.57 25.82
N PRO A 313 22.80 10.92 25.90
CA PRO A 313 23.72 11.81 25.17
C PRO A 313 25.19 11.58 25.49
N GLN A 314 25.54 11.31 26.75
CA GLN A 314 26.93 11.05 27.17
C GLN A 314 27.53 9.80 26.50
N HIS A 315 26.74 8.74 26.33
CA HIS A 315 27.19 7.50 25.66
C HIS A 315 27.38 7.75 24.15
N LEU A 316 26.43 8.46 23.53
CA LEU A 316 26.53 8.86 22.13
C LEU A 316 27.80 9.67 21.88
N THR A 317 28.10 10.69 22.68
CA THR A 317 29.29 11.52 22.48
C THR A 317 30.59 10.73 22.67
N GLY A 318 30.62 9.76 23.59
CA GLY A 318 31.75 8.83 23.73
C GLY A 318 32.00 8.04 22.44
N LYS A 319 30.94 7.49 21.84
CA LYS A 319 31.05 6.77 20.56
C LYS A 319 31.44 7.67 19.39
N VAL A 320 30.89 8.87 19.34
CA VAL A 320 31.15 9.84 18.28
C VAL A 320 32.59 10.35 18.33
N SER A 321 33.16 10.54 19.53
CA SER A 321 34.58 10.87 19.71
C SER A 321 35.52 9.81 19.13
N LEU A 322 35.18 8.52 19.30
CA LEU A 322 35.94 7.40 18.71
C LEU A 322 35.95 7.38 17.17
N LEU A 323 35.00 8.07 16.53
CA LEU A 323 34.92 8.19 15.07
C LEU A 323 35.77 9.34 14.51
N GLY A 324 36.53 10.04 15.35
CA GLY A 324 37.38 11.16 14.94
C GLY A 324 36.65 12.51 14.87
N ILE A 325 35.43 12.61 15.41
CA ILE A 325 34.76 13.90 15.58
C ILE A 325 35.41 14.64 16.73
N ASN A 326 35.73 15.91 16.50
CA ASN A 326 36.47 16.74 17.42
C ASN A 326 35.71 17.02 18.73
N THR A 327 36.44 17.34 19.80
CA THR A 327 35.89 17.39 21.17
C THR A 327 34.89 18.52 21.34
N SER A 328 35.17 19.67 20.73
CA SER A 328 34.31 20.86 20.73
C SER A 328 32.94 20.57 20.10
N LEU A 329 32.92 19.86 18.97
CA LEU A 329 31.67 19.45 18.33
C LEU A 329 30.94 18.35 19.12
N CYS A 330 31.67 17.40 19.71
CA CYS A 330 31.09 16.42 20.64
C CYS A 330 30.40 17.12 21.83
N ASN A 331 31.03 18.12 22.42
CA ASN A 331 30.45 18.92 23.50
C ASN A 331 29.24 19.73 23.04
N TRP A 332 29.26 20.25 21.80
CA TRP A 332 28.12 20.95 21.22
C TRP A 332 26.94 19.99 21.00
N ILE A 333 27.18 18.76 20.52
CA ILE A 333 26.15 17.71 20.40
C ILE A 333 25.61 17.33 21.79
N LEU A 334 26.48 17.25 22.80
CA LEU A 334 26.06 17.00 24.18
C LEU A 334 25.09 18.09 24.66
N ASP A 335 25.45 19.36 24.46
CA ASP A 335 24.64 20.52 24.85
C ASP A 335 23.33 20.61 24.05
N PHE A 336 23.38 20.27 22.76
CA PHE A 336 22.21 20.20 21.89
C PHE A 336 21.18 19.19 22.41
N LEU A 337 21.62 18.05 22.93
CA LEU A 337 20.73 16.98 23.40
C LEU A 337 20.32 17.11 24.88
N THR A 338 20.98 17.98 25.65
CA THR A 338 20.76 18.14 27.10
C THR A 338 20.13 19.48 27.45
N GLY A 339 19.46 19.54 28.61
CA GLY A 339 18.79 20.74 29.10
C GLY A 339 17.70 21.27 28.15
N ARG A 340 16.98 20.38 27.44
CA ARG A 340 16.01 20.77 26.40
C ARG A 340 14.61 20.96 26.99
N PRO A 341 14.01 22.16 26.98
CA PRO A 341 12.63 22.33 27.39
C PRO A 341 11.66 21.79 26.34
N GLN A 342 10.70 20.97 26.74
CA GLN A 342 9.60 20.53 25.89
C GLN A 342 8.24 20.80 26.52
N SER A 343 7.24 21.09 25.68
CA SER A 343 5.82 21.10 26.05
C SER A 343 4.98 20.39 24.99
N VAL A 344 3.83 19.84 25.36
CA VAL A 344 2.88 19.17 24.46
C VAL A 344 1.72 20.10 24.16
N TRP A 345 1.38 20.25 22.87
CA TRP A 345 0.23 21.06 22.44
C TRP A 345 -0.88 20.18 21.83
N ILE A 346 -2.09 20.27 22.40
CA ILE A 346 -3.28 19.51 21.98
C ILE A 346 -4.50 20.42 21.99
N GLY A 347 -5.14 20.57 20.84
CA GLY A 347 -6.37 21.37 20.73
C GLY A 347 -6.09 22.85 21.03
N ASN A 348 -6.58 23.31 22.19
CA ASN A 348 -6.34 24.67 22.69
C ASN A 348 -5.51 24.69 23.99
N SER A 349 -5.00 23.54 24.43
CA SER A 349 -4.26 23.38 25.69
C SER A 349 -2.78 23.09 25.41
N THR A 350 -1.90 23.70 26.21
CA THR A 350 -0.45 23.44 26.21
C THR A 350 -0.06 22.95 27.60
N SER A 351 0.74 21.90 27.68
CA SER A 351 1.24 21.38 28.96
C SER A 351 2.23 22.33 29.62
N SER A 352 2.52 22.08 30.90
CA SER A 352 3.73 22.58 31.56
C SER A 352 4.99 22.17 30.79
N ALA A 353 6.07 22.95 30.92
CA ALA A 353 7.35 22.64 30.30
C ALA A 353 8.12 21.61 31.15
N THR A 354 8.73 20.63 30.48
CA THR A 354 9.60 19.62 31.11
C THR A 354 10.97 19.65 30.43
N THR A 355 12.03 19.74 31.22
CA THR A 355 13.41 19.72 30.71
C THR A 355 13.87 18.28 30.51
N LEU A 356 14.41 17.97 29.34
CA LEU A 356 14.92 16.65 28.99
C LEU A 356 16.45 16.67 28.82
N ASN A 357 17.11 15.67 29.41
CA ASN A 357 18.53 15.36 29.21
C ASN A 357 18.73 14.01 28.51
N THR A 358 17.64 13.36 28.11
CA THR A 358 17.63 12.05 27.46
C THR A 358 16.90 12.10 26.12
N GLY A 359 17.34 11.27 25.19
CA GLY A 359 16.76 11.09 23.87
C GLY A 359 17.18 12.15 22.85
N ALA A 360 16.87 11.89 21.58
CA ALA A 360 16.96 12.84 20.49
C ALA A 360 15.55 13.22 19.99
N PRO A 361 15.26 14.51 19.78
CA PRO A 361 13.92 14.98 19.39
C PRO A 361 13.49 14.45 18.01
N GLN A 362 12.30 13.84 17.95
CA GLN A 362 11.75 13.23 16.74
C GLN A 362 11.14 14.29 15.80
N GLY A 363 11.85 14.67 14.74
CA GLY A 363 11.43 15.76 13.82
C GLY A 363 12.50 16.84 13.62
N CYS A 364 13.59 16.73 14.37
CA CYS A 364 14.84 17.44 14.14
C CYS A 364 15.65 16.81 13.02
N MET A 365 16.52 17.61 12.39
CA MET A 365 17.31 17.20 11.23
C MET A 365 18.50 16.34 11.63
N LEU A 366 19.11 16.60 12.79
CA LEU A 366 20.31 15.93 13.26
C LEU A 366 20.01 14.57 13.90
N SER A 367 18.85 14.40 14.53
CA SER A 367 18.49 13.17 15.27
C SER A 367 18.67 11.86 14.50
N PRO A 368 18.26 11.73 13.21
CA PRO A 368 18.46 10.49 12.45
C PRO A 368 19.95 10.12 12.25
N LEU A 369 20.80 11.12 12.02
CA LEU A 369 22.24 10.91 11.93
C LEU A 369 22.81 10.45 13.28
N LEU A 370 22.44 11.13 14.36
CA LEU A 370 22.91 10.77 15.70
C LEU A 370 22.52 9.34 16.11
N PHE A 371 21.31 8.89 15.74
CA PHE A 371 20.90 7.50 15.96
C PHE A 371 21.73 6.51 15.12
N THR A 372 22.10 6.90 13.90
CA THR A 372 23.00 6.10 13.05
C THR A 372 24.40 5.99 13.67
N LEU A 373 24.92 7.08 14.25
CA LEU A 373 26.20 7.11 14.97
C LEU A 373 26.16 6.41 16.33
N LEU A 374 24.98 6.25 16.94
CA LEU A 374 24.82 5.43 18.15
C LEU A 374 24.92 3.93 17.84
N THR A 375 24.21 3.51 16.79
CA THR A 375 23.99 2.10 16.41
C THR A 375 25.10 1.54 15.52
N HIS A 376 26.22 2.20 15.53
CA HIS A 376 27.24 2.19 14.49
C HIS A 376 28.08 0.92 14.60
N ASP A 377 28.54 0.64 15.81
CA ASP A 377 29.28 -0.53 16.26
C ASP A 377 28.40 -1.78 16.45
N CYS A 378 27.09 -1.69 16.17
CA CYS A 378 26.20 -2.85 16.08
C CYS A 378 26.48 -3.59 14.75
N ALA A 379 27.42 -4.53 14.81
CA ALA A 379 27.87 -5.35 13.70
C ALA A 379 27.90 -6.84 14.11
N ALA A 380 27.78 -7.72 13.12
CA ALA A 380 27.79 -9.16 13.37
C ALA A 380 29.17 -9.64 13.84
N MET A 381 29.21 -10.50 14.85
CA MET A 381 30.44 -11.11 15.36
C MET A 381 30.94 -12.25 14.47
N HIS A 382 30.02 -13.02 13.89
CA HIS A 382 30.35 -14.18 13.07
C HIS A 382 30.11 -13.90 11.59
N SER A 383 30.98 -14.43 10.72
CA SER A 383 30.83 -14.31 9.26
C SER A 383 29.58 -15.02 8.71
N SER A 384 29.05 -16.00 9.45
CA SER A 384 27.78 -16.69 9.14
C SER A 384 26.55 -15.89 9.56
N ASN A 385 26.71 -14.71 10.15
CA ASN A 385 25.61 -13.85 10.56
C ASN A 385 25.74 -12.47 9.93
N HIS A 386 24.59 -11.82 9.71
CA HIS A 386 24.55 -10.45 9.22
C HIS A 386 23.52 -9.65 10.01
N ILE A 387 23.90 -8.43 10.43
CA ILE A 387 22.98 -7.47 11.07
C ILE A 387 22.64 -6.40 10.03
N ILE A 388 21.40 -6.42 9.57
CA ILE A 388 20.87 -5.51 8.55
C ILE A 388 20.00 -4.48 9.25
N LYS A 389 20.33 -3.19 9.07
CA LYS A 389 19.68 -2.08 9.79
C LYS A 389 18.98 -1.14 8.81
N PHE A 390 17.75 -0.79 9.13
CA PHE A 390 17.03 0.30 8.50
C PHE A 390 16.44 1.18 9.60
N ALA A 391 17.19 2.20 10.00
CA ALA A 391 16.87 3.04 11.16
C ALA A 391 16.85 2.18 12.42
N ASP A 392 15.75 2.19 13.18
CA ASP A 392 15.54 1.35 14.36
C ASP A 392 15.23 -0.11 14.02
N ASP A 393 14.64 -0.39 12.84
CA ASP A 393 14.37 -1.76 12.40
C ASP A 393 15.69 -2.51 12.16
N THR A 394 15.93 -3.54 12.97
CA THR A 394 17.15 -4.34 12.93
C THR A 394 16.82 -5.80 12.64
N THR A 395 17.47 -6.39 11.64
CA THR A 395 17.28 -7.81 11.28
C THR A 395 18.60 -8.56 11.44
N VAL A 396 18.59 -9.61 12.26
CA VAL A 396 19.71 -10.56 12.35
C VAL A 396 19.43 -11.73 11.42
N VAL A 397 20.31 -11.94 10.45
CA VAL A 397 20.25 -13.04 9.48
C VAL A 397 21.31 -14.06 9.85
N GLY A 398 20.91 -15.25 10.29
CA GLY A 398 21.78 -16.38 10.55
C GLY A 398 21.78 -17.38 9.41
N LEU A 399 22.96 -17.59 8.82
CA LEU A 399 23.22 -18.56 7.77
C LEU A 399 23.65 -19.89 8.42
N ILE A 400 22.70 -20.79 8.62
CA ILE A 400 22.92 -22.01 9.42
C ILE A 400 23.25 -23.17 8.49
N SER A 401 24.35 -23.87 8.80
CA SER A 401 24.79 -25.09 8.11
C SER A 401 24.79 -26.26 9.07
N LYS A 402 24.43 -27.46 8.61
CA LYS A 402 24.46 -28.70 9.39
C LYS A 402 23.71 -28.60 10.73
N ASN A 403 22.68 -27.75 10.75
CA ASN A 403 21.89 -27.44 11.93
C ASN A 403 22.67 -26.89 13.15
N ASP A 404 23.90 -26.40 12.97
CA ASP A 404 24.66 -25.74 14.03
C ASP A 404 24.17 -24.29 14.22
N LYS A 405 23.58 -24.02 15.39
CA LYS A 405 22.99 -22.73 15.75
C LYS A 405 23.87 -21.92 16.72
N SER A 406 25.07 -22.39 17.06
CA SER A 406 25.95 -21.79 18.07
C SER A 406 26.24 -20.31 17.76
N ALA A 407 26.84 -20.04 16.61
CA ALA A 407 27.16 -18.68 16.15
C ALA A 407 25.93 -17.76 16.13
N TYR A 408 24.78 -18.26 15.67
CA TYR A 408 23.56 -17.46 15.67
C TYR A 408 23.05 -17.15 17.09
N ARG A 409 23.15 -18.10 18.02
CA ARG A 409 22.72 -17.89 19.41
C ARG A 409 23.64 -16.91 20.15
N GLU A 410 24.95 -17.03 19.95
CA GLU A 410 25.94 -16.10 20.49
C GLU A 410 25.69 -14.68 19.96
N GLU A 411 25.38 -14.54 18.67
CA GLU A 411 25.02 -13.24 18.07
C GLU A 411 23.81 -12.59 18.74
N VAL A 412 22.74 -13.36 18.95
CA VAL A 412 21.52 -12.84 19.59
C VAL A 412 21.79 -12.44 21.05
N GLN A 413 22.64 -13.20 21.77
CA GLN A 413 23.04 -12.87 23.13
C GLN A 413 23.90 -11.60 23.18
N SER A 414 24.90 -11.51 22.29
CA SER A 414 25.77 -10.34 22.15
C SER A 414 24.95 -9.09 21.80
N LEU A 415 24.03 -9.19 20.86
CA LEU A 415 23.14 -8.09 20.50
C LEU A 415 22.23 -7.68 21.67
N THR A 416 21.78 -8.62 22.49
CA THR A 416 20.99 -8.31 23.69
C THR A 416 21.82 -7.54 24.73
N ALA A 417 23.08 -7.95 24.95
CA ALA A 417 24.01 -7.24 25.81
C ALA A 417 24.32 -5.84 25.25
N TRP A 418 24.63 -5.73 23.96
CA TRP A 418 24.88 -4.47 23.28
C TRP A 418 23.68 -3.52 23.39
N CYS A 419 22.45 -4.00 23.24
CA CYS A 419 21.24 -3.20 23.42
C CYS A 419 21.14 -2.65 24.84
N LYS A 420 21.46 -3.47 25.86
CA LYS A 420 21.47 -3.06 27.27
C LYS A 420 22.51 -1.97 27.52
N ASP A 421 23.73 -2.14 27.01
CA ASP A 421 24.83 -1.18 27.18
C ASP A 421 24.54 0.17 26.50
N ASN A 422 23.73 0.15 25.43
CA ASN A 422 23.32 1.32 24.66
C ASN A 422 21.97 1.91 25.07
N ASN A 423 21.37 1.42 26.16
CA ASN A 423 20.06 1.84 26.64
C ASN A 423 18.95 1.75 25.58
N LEU A 424 18.93 0.64 24.82
CA LEU A 424 17.93 0.34 23.82
C LEU A 424 17.04 -0.81 24.30
N TYR A 425 15.75 -0.54 24.48
CA TYR A 425 14.79 -1.53 24.96
C TYR A 425 14.17 -2.30 23.80
N LEU A 426 14.32 -3.62 23.82
CA LEU A 426 13.70 -4.51 22.84
C LEU A 426 12.17 -4.55 23.03
N ASN A 427 11.41 -4.36 21.95
CA ASN A 427 9.96 -4.50 21.96
C ASN A 427 9.55 -5.97 21.75
N VAL A 428 9.47 -6.74 22.84
CA VAL A 428 9.25 -8.20 22.79
C VAL A 428 7.92 -8.59 22.11
N GLU A 429 6.90 -7.73 22.16
CA GLU A 429 5.62 -7.99 21.47
C GLU A 429 5.75 -7.97 19.95
N HIS A 430 6.78 -7.31 19.42
CA HIS A 430 7.01 -7.11 17.99
C HIS A 430 8.20 -7.91 17.45
N ILE A 431 8.96 -8.58 18.32
CA ILE A 431 10.02 -9.49 17.88
C ILE A 431 9.38 -10.68 17.16
N SER A 432 9.82 -10.93 15.93
CA SER A 432 9.39 -12.09 15.16
C SER A 432 10.58 -12.86 14.62
N ALA A 433 10.48 -14.19 14.68
CA ALA A 433 11.47 -15.08 14.08
C ALA A 433 10.86 -15.72 12.82
N ALA A 434 11.53 -15.56 11.68
CA ALA A 434 11.22 -16.30 10.47
C ALA A 434 12.31 -17.34 10.21
N ILE A 435 11.90 -18.57 9.90
CA ILE A 435 12.79 -19.61 9.41
C ILE A 435 12.48 -19.80 7.94
N LEU A 436 13.42 -19.43 7.08
CA LEU A 436 13.34 -19.69 5.65
C LEU A 436 14.06 -21.01 5.40
N ALA A 437 13.29 -22.10 5.45
CA ALA A 437 13.78 -23.44 5.15
C ALA A 437 12.94 -24.04 4.00
N LEU A 438 13.54 -24.17 2.83
CA LEU A 438 13.03 -25.02 1.73
C LEU A 438 13.31 -26.51 1.99
N THR A 439 14.11 -26.83 3.02
CA THR A 439 14.54 -28.18 3.40
C THR A 439 13.64 -28.85 4.44
N VAL A 440 12.77 -28.10 5.12
CA VAL A 440 11.82 -28.66 6.09
C VAL A 440 10.48 -28.86 5.38
N GLN A 441 10.02 -30.11 5.27
CA GLN A 441 8.70 -30.49 4.71
C GLN A 441 7.50 -29.93 5.49
N HIS A 442 7.73 -29.02 6.45
CA HIS A 442 6.76 -28.44 7.36
C HIS A 442 6.83 -26.92 7.36
N LEU A 443 5.67 -26.30 7.18
CA LEU A 443 5.50 -24.86 7.18
C LEU A 443 5.41 -24.35 8.64
N PRO A 444 6.11 -23.26 9.02
CA PRO A 444 5.95 -22.65 10.34
C PRO A 444 4.49 -22.31 10.65
N ALA A 445 4.06 -22.56 11.89
CA ALA A 445 2.66 -22.34 12.30
C ALA A 445 2.20 -20.90 12.04
N CYS A 446 3.07 -19.89 12.24
CA CYS A 446 2.76 -18.48 11.97
C CYS A 446 2.36 -18.20 10.51
N PHE A 447 2.84 -18.99 9.54
CA PHE A 447 2.48 -18.85 8.12
C PHE A 447 1.14 -19.54 7.79
N LYS A 448 0.65 -20.40 8.67
CA LYS A 448 -0.66 -21.06 8.57
C LYS A 448 -1.81 -20.24 9.18
N HIS A 449 -1.53 -19.02 9.67
CA HIS A 449 -2.54 -18.12 10.22
C HIS A 449 -3.16 -17.24 9.14
N SER A 450 -4.50 -17.13 9.16
CA SER A 450 -5.23 -16.25 8.25
C SER A 450 -6.35 -15.48 8.94
N THR A 451 -6.59 -14.25 8.48
CA THR A 451 -7.77 -13.47 8.86
C THR A 451 -8.78 -13.53 7.73
N ILE A 452 -9.95 -14.11 7.98
CA ILE A 452 -11.06 -14.18 7.03
C ILE A 452 -11.82 -12.85 7.06
N ILE A 453 -11.90 -12.20 5.90
CA ILE A 453 -12.73 -11.03 5.66
C ILE A 453 -13.97 -11.46 4.85
N PRO A 454 -15.18 -11.40 5.42
CA PRO A 454 -16.40 -11.66 4.68
C PRO A 454 -16.69 -10.54 3.68
N ILE A 455 -16.78 -10.87 2.39
CA ILE A 455 -17.13 -9.91 1.32
C ILE A 455 -18.54 -10.21 0.80
N PRO A 456 -19.46 -9.23 0.78
CA PRO A 456 -20.78 -9.38 0.16
C PRO A 456 -20.71 -9.85 -1.30
N LYS A 457 -21.37 -10.97 -1.64
CA LYS A 457 -21.56 -11.45 -3.03
C LYS A 457 -22.63 -10.66 -3.77
N LYS A 458 -23.59 -10.07 -3.04
CA LYS A 458 -24.71 -9.30 -3.58
C LYS A 458 -25.06 -8.11 -2.67
N PRO A 459 -25.74 -7.06 -3.20
CA PRO A 459 -25.99 -5.82 -2.44
C PRO A 459 -26.89 -6.02 -1.22
N LYS A 460 -27.91 -6.88 -1.34
CA LYS A 460 -28.85 -7.19 -0.26
C LYS A 460 -28.53 -8.56 0.31
N ILE A 461 -28.01 -8.58 1.54
CA ILE A 461 -27.67 -9.82 2.25
C ILE A 461 -28.93 -10.42 2.87
N THR A 462 -29.17 -11.70 2.59
CA THR A 462 -30.32 -12.48 3.08
C THR A 462 -29.90 -13.63 3.99
N GLY A 463 -28.63 -14.07 3.92
CA GLY A 463 -28.08 -15.09 4.81
C GLY A 463 -26.55 -15.17 4.72
N LEU A 464 -25.95 -16.06 5.51
CA LEU A 464 -24.49 -16.20 5.60
C LEU A 464 -23.84 -16.63 4.28
N ASN A 465 -24.55 -17.40 3.45
CA ASN A 465 -24.08 -17.87 2.14
C ASN A 465 -23.88 -16.74 1.11
N ASP A 466 -24.43 -15.56 1.40
CA ASP A 466 -24.22 -14.34 0.59
C ASP A 466 -22.88 -13.66 0.86
N TYR A 467 -22.09 -14.15 1.82
CA TYR A 467 -20.71 -13.71 2.02
C TYR A 467 -19.73 -14.66 1.33
N ARG A 468 -18.68 -14.08 0.73
CA ARG A 468 -17.49 -14.79 0.27
C ARG A 468 -16.41 -14.65 1.35
N PRO A 469 -15.90 -15.76 1.92
CA PRO A 469 -14.83 -15.69 2.90
C PRO A 469 -13.50 -15.48 2.19
N VAL A 470 -12.85 -14.31 2.34
CA VAL A 470 -11.52 -14.05 1.78
C VAL A 470 -10.46 -14.16 2.87
N ALA A 471 -9.58 -15.14 2.76
CA ALA A 471 -8.47 -15.37 3.66
C ALA A 471 -7.30 -14.42 3.36
N LEU A 472 -6.93 -13.62 4.35
CA LEU A 472 -5.72 -12.80 4.34
C LEU A 472 -4.61 -13.53 5.10
N THR A 473 -3.66 -14.08 4.35
CA THR A 473 -2.38 -14.63 4.85
C THR A 473 -1.30 -13.54 4.92
N SER A 474 -0.20 -13.84 5.62
CA SER A 474 0.95 -12.93 5.71
C SER A 474 1.57 -12.65 4.33
N VAL A 475 2.14 -11.46 4.15
CA VAL A 475 2.79 -11.08 2.87
C VAL A 475 3.95 -12.03 2.55
N VAL A 476 4.72 -12.42 3.56
CA VAL A 476 5.81 -13.39 3.43
C VAL A 476 5.29 -14.72 2.86
N MET A 477 4.18 -15.23 3.40
CA MET A 477 3.58 -16.46 2.88
C MET A 477 3.12 -16.29 1.43
N LYS A 478 2.46 -15.17 1.09
CA LYS A 478 2.04 -14.91 -0.30
C LYS A 478 3.22 -14.83 -1.26
N SER A 479 4.35 -14.26 -0.85
CA SER A 479 5.57 -14.23 -1.66
C SER A 479 6.11 -15.64 -1.87
N PHE A 480 6.10 -16.47 -0.83
CA PHE A 480 6.55 -17.85 -0.94
C PHE A 480 5.62 -18.71 -1.82
N GLU A 481 4.30 -18.55 -1.68
CA GLU A 481 3.32 -19.17 -2.56
C GLU A 481 3.56 -18.82 -4.04
N ARG A 482 3.98 -17.59 -4.36
CA ARG A 482 4.29 -17.19 -5.75
C ARG A 482 5.49 -17.95 -6.33
N LEU A 483 6.52 -18.19 -5.52
CA LEU A 483 7.68 -18.98 -5.93
C LEU A 483 7.29 -20.43 -6.22
N VAL A 484 6.52 -21.03 -5.31
CA VAL A 484 6.00 -22.40 -5.49
C VAL A 484 5.04 -22.47 -6.68
N LEU A 485 4.19 -21.45 -6.88
CA LEU A 485 3.27 -21.37 -8.02
C LEU A 485 4.01 -21.38 -9.35
N ALA A 486 5.09 -20.59 -9.49
CA ALA A 486 5.88 -20.53 -10.71
C ALA A 486 6.49 -21.90 -11.03
N TYR A 487 7.06 -22.56 -10.03
CA TYR A 487 7.63 -23.90 -10.16
C TYR A 487 6.57 -24.96 -10.55
N LEU A 488 5.43 -24.99 -9.84
CA LEU A 488 4.35 -25.93 -10.13
C LEU A 488 3.78 -25.74 -11.52
N LYS A 489 3.56 -24.49 -11.96
CA LYS A 489 3.08 -24.20 -13.31
C LYS A 489 3.98 -24.76 -14.40
N ASN A 490 5.30 -24.70 -14.19
CA ASN A 490 6.27 -25.22 -15.16
C ASN A 490 6.15 -26.74 -15.32
N ILE A 491 5.94 -27.48 -14.23
CA ILE A 491 5.85 -28.94 -14.25
C ILE A 491 4.48 -29.42 -14.71
N THR A 492 3.40 -28.84 -14.18
CA THR A 492 2.05 -29.35 -14.40
C THR A 492 1.35 -28.72 -15.59
N GLY A 493 1.81 -27.56 -16.08
CA GLY A 493 1.17 -26.82 -17.18
C GLY A 493 0.90 -27.64 -18.45
N PRO A 494 1.87 -28.43 -18.96
CA PRO A 494 1.68 -29.31 -20.12
C PRO A 494 0.75 -30.50 -19.87
N LEU A 495 0.56 -30.89 -18.61
CA LEU A 495 -0.24 -32.05 -18.20
C LEU A 495 -1.69 -31.68 -17.86
N LEU A 496 -2.03 -30.38 -17.89
CA LEU A 496 -3.38 -29.91 -17.63
C LEU A 496 -4.30 -30.20 -18.81
N ASP A 497 -5.50 -30.68 -18.51
CA ASP A 497 -6.59 -30.90 -19.47
C ASP A 497 -6.73 -29.70 -20.43
N PRO A 498 -6.70 -29.91 -21.76
CA PRO A 498 -6.93 -28.86 -22.75
C PRO A 498 -8.24 -28.08 -22.56
N LEU A 499 -9.29 -28.73 -22.02
CA LEU A 499 -10.60 -28.12 -21.75
C LEU A 499 -10.71 -27.46 -20.37
N GLN A 500 -9.61 -27.37 -19.62
CA GLN A 500 -9.45 -26.48 -18.47
C GLN A 500 -8.95 -25.11 -18.94
N PHE A 501 -9.79 -24.08 -18.81
CA PHE A 501 -9.48 -22.72 -19.27
C PHE A 501 -9.03 -21.79 -18.15
N ALA A 502 -9.65 -21.88 -16.97
CA ALA A 502 -9.35 -20.95 -15.90
C ALA A 502 -7.92 -21.11 -15.34
N TYR A 503 -7.38 -19.98 -14.87
CA TYR A 503 -6.08 -19.90 -14.20
C TYR A 503 -4.85 -20.33 -15.02
N ARG A 504 -5.01 -20.52 -16.33
CA ARG A 504 -3.94 -20.78 -17.29
C ARG A 504 -3.52 -19.51 -18.00
N ALA A 505 -2.24 -19.46 -18.39
CA ALA A 505 -1.75 -18.39 -19.24
C ALA A 505 -2.38 -18.52 -20.64
N ASN A 506 -2.66 -17.39 -21.30
CA ASN A 506 -3.17 -17.34 -22.67
C ASN A 506 -4.48 -18.12 -22.90
N ARG A 507 -5.31 -18.23 -21.86
CA ARG A 507 -6.67 -18.76 -21.93
C ARG A 507 -7.61 -17.76 -21.27
N SER A 508 -8.73 -17.50 -21.91
CA SER A 508 -9.72 -16.51 -21.52
C SER A 508 -11.10 -17.13 -21.35
N VAL A 509 -12.02 -16.33 -20.80
CA VAL A 509 -13.45 -16.68 -20.78
C VAL A 509 -13.98 -16.84 -22.20
N ASP A 510 -13.55 -15.97 -23.12
CA ASP A 510 -14.03 -15.98 -24.50
C ASP A 510 -13.61 -17.28 -25.20
N ASP A 511 -12.41 -17.81 -24.93
CA ASP A 511 -11.94 -19.09 -25.47
C ASP A 511 -12.83 -20.26 -25.03
N ALA A 512 -13.24 -20.30 -23.76
CA ALA A 512 -14.11 -21.33 -23.22
C ALA A 512 -15.50 -21.28 -23.85
N VAL A 513 -16.07 -20.08 -23.97
CA VAL A 513 -17.41 -19.90 -24.57
C VAL A 513 -17.37 -20.23 -26.07
N ASN A 514 -16.36 -19.74 -26.80
CA ASN A 514 -16.19 -20.04 -28.22
C ASN A 514 -15.98 -21.53 -28.48
N MET A 515 -15.19 -22.22 -27.64
CA MET A 515 -14.97 -23.65 -27.79
C MET A 515 -16.25 -24.46 -27.56
N GLY A 516 -17.06 -24.08 -26.55
CA GLY A 516 -18.36 -24.71 -26.33
C GLY A 516 -19.33 -24.51 -27.50
N LEU A 517 -19.40 -23.29 -28.04
CA LEU A 517 -20.20 -22.99 -29.23
C LEU A 517 -19.69 -23.72 -30.47
N HIS A 518 -18.38 -23.81 -30.66
CA HIS A 518 -17.77 -24.51 -31.78
C HIS A 518 -18.19 -25.98 -31.83
N PHE A 519 -18.11 -26.70 -30.69
CA PHE A 519 -18.54 -28.09 -30.64
C PHE A 519 -20.01 -28.28 -31.01
N ILE A 520 -20.90 -27.39 -30.54
CA ILE A 520 -22.32 -27.44 -30.87
C ILE A 520 -22.56 -27.11 -32.34
N LEU A 521 -22.03 -26.00 -32.83
CA LEU A 521 -22.24 -25.55 -34.21
C LEU A 521 -21.75 -26.60 -35.22
N GLN A 522 -20.53 -27.10 -35.03
CA GLN A 522 -19.96 -28.15 -35.89
C GLN A 522 -20.80 -29.44 -35.90
N HIS A 523 -21.43 -29.78 -34.78
CA HIS A 523 -22.28 -30.97 -34.69
C HIS A 523 -23.65 -30.77 -35.34
N LEU A 524 -24.20 -29.56 -35.26
CA LEU A 524 -25.48 -29.18 -35.86
C LEU A 524 -25.44 -29.12 -37.40
N ASP A 525 -24.26 -29.03 -38.01
CA ASP A 525 -24.10 -29.12 -39.47
C ASP A 525 -24.49 -30.51 -40.03
N LYS A 526 -24.58 -31.53 -39.17
CA LYS A 526 -24.99 -32.89 -39.54
C LYS A 526 -26.51 -33.03 -39.48
N SER A 527 -27.09 -33.80 -40.40
CA SER A 527 -28.53 -34.09 -40.36
C SER A 527 -28.89 -34.99 -39.17
N GLY A 528 -30.03 -34.73 -38.53
CA GLY A 528 -30.57 -35.58 -37.47
C GLY A 528 -29.94 -35.36 -36.08
N THR A 529 -29.03 -34.40 -35.95
CA THR A 529 -28.33 -34.10 -34.69
C THR A 529 -28.96 -32.94 -33.92
N TYR A 530 -28.65 -32.88 -32.63
CA TYR A 530 -28.93 -31.73 -31.76
C TYR A 530 -27.93 -31.69 -30.60
N GLY A 531 -27.84 -30.54 -29.94
CA GLY A 531 -26.90 -30.27 -28.86
C GLY A 531 -27.56 -30.11 -27.50
N LYS A 532 -26.86 -30.47 -26.42
CA LYS A 532 -27.24 -30.16 -25.05
C LYS A 532 -26.10 -29.51 -24.28
N PHE A 533 -26.39 -28.44 -23.56
CA PHE A 533 -25.51 -27.90 -22.53
C PHE A 533 -26.10 -28.23 -21.16
N LEU A 534 -25.30 -28.84 -20.29
CA LEU A 534 -25.57 -28.94 -18.86
C LEU A 534 -24.62 -28.00 -18.14
N PHE A 535 -25.15 -26.94 -17.54
CA PHE A 535 -24.36 -26.00 -16.77
C PHE A 535 -24.41 -26.42 -15.30
N GLU A 536 -23.28 -26.92 -14.78
CA GLU A 536 -23.15 -27.39 -13.41
C GLU A 536 -22.51 -26.31 -12.51
N ASP A 537 -22.98 -26.23 -11.27
CA ASP A 537 -22.41 -25.37 -10.22
C ASP A 537 -22.08 -26.23 -8.99
N PHE A 538 -21.00 -25.89 -8.29
CA PHE A 538 -20.58 -26.56 -7.06
C PHE A 538 -20.94 -25.74 -5.82
N SER A 539 -21.42 -26.42 -4.78
CA SER A 539 -21.58 -25.83 -3.46
C SER A 539 -20.21 -25.60 -2.82
N SER A 540 -19.68 -24.38 -2.96
CA SER A 540 -18.49 -23.94 -2.24
C SER A 540 -17.20 -24.73 -2.58
N ALA A 541 -16.95 -25.00 -3.87
CA ALA A 541 -15.89 -25.85 -4.41
C ALA A 541 -14.51 -25.75 -3.73
N PHE A 542 -13.96 -24.53 -3.56
CA PHE A 542 -12.64 -24.35 -2.94
C PHE A 542 -12.57 -24.86 -1.50
N ASN A 543 -13.67 -24.81 -0.75
CA ASN A 543 -13.70 -25.21 0.66
C ASN A 543 -13.80 -26.73 0.84
N THR A 544 -14.06 -27.49 -0.23
CA THR A 544 -14.29 -28.94 -0.14
C THR A 544 -13.07 -29.78 -0.52
N ILE A 545 -12.00 -29.16 -1.02
CA ILE A 545 -10.74 -29.85 -1.38
C ILE A 545 -10.22 -30.64 -0.19
N ILE A 546 -10.02 -31.94 -0.36
CA ILE A 546 -9.40 -32.80 0.64
C ILE A 546 -7.90 -32.91 0.35
N PRO A 547 -7.00 -32.44 1.24
CA PRO A 547 -5.55 -32.42 0.98
C PRO A 547 -4.97 -33.80 0.64
N LYS A 548 -5.53 -34.88 1.19
CA LYS A 548 -5.08 -36.24 0.91
C LYS A 548 -5.36 -36.67 -0.53
N PHE A 549 -6.54 -36.34 -1.05
CA PHE A 549 -6.90 -36.66 -2.44
C PHE A 549 -6.09 -35.83 -3.42
N LEU A 550 -5.90 -34.54 -3.12
CA LEU A 550 -5.02 -33.66 -3.89
C LEU A 550 -3.58 -34.20 -3.92
N GLN A 551 -3.04 -34.68 -2.80
CA GLN A 551 -1.70 -35.27 -2.73
C GLN A 551 -1.53 -36.45 -3.71
N ASN A 552 -2.53 -37.34 -3.79
CA ASN A 552 -2.51 -38.49 -4.70
C ASN A 552 -2.50 -38.03 -6.17
N LYS A 553 -3.36 -37.06 -6.53
CA LYS A 553 -3.41 -36.48 -7.88
C LYS A 553 -2.10 -35.77 -8.26
N LEU A 554 -1.51 -35.00 -7.35
CA LEU A 554 -0.20 -34.35 -7.58
C LEU A 554 0.90 -35.39 -7.82
N THR A 555 0.87 -36.51 -7.11
CA THR A 555 1.83 -37.61 -7.31
C THR A 555 1.67 -38.25 -8.69
N GLN A 556 0.43 -38.40 -9.18
CA GLN A 556 0.15 -38.89 -10.54
C GLN A 556 0.62 -37.92 -11.62
N LEU A 557 0.66 -36.62 -11.33
CA LEU A 557 1.20 -35.57 -12.19
C LEU A 557 2.72 -35.37 -12.05
N PHE A 558 3.43 -36.35 -11.48
CA PHE A 558 4.89 -36.36 -11.29
C PHE A 558 5.44 -35.18 -10.48
N VAL A 559 4.62 -34.57 -9.62
CA VAL A 559 5.09 -33.53 -8.69
C VAL A 559 6.00 -34.18 -7.62
N PRO A 560 7.19 -33.62 -7.32
CA PRO A 560 8.09 -34.17 -6.33
C PRO A 560 7.44 -34.38 -4.95
N SER A 561 7.73 -35.50 -4.29
CA SER A 561 7.13 -35.89 -3.00
C SER A 561 7.30 -34.82 -1.91
N SER A 562 8.46 -34.15 -1.86
CA SER A 562 8.72 -33.05 -0.92
C SER A 562 7.75 -31.88 -1.09
N ILE A 563 7.39 -31.56 -2.33
CA ILE A 563 6.46 -30.49 -2.66
C ILE A 563 5.02 -30.94 -2.38
N CYS A 564 4.67 -32.18 -2.68
CA CYS A 564 3.38 -32.76 -2.30
C CYS A 564 3.17 -32.68 -0.78
N GLN A 565 4.17 -33.06 0.02
CA GLN A 565 4.11 -32.96 1.48
C GLN A 565 4.03 -31.52 1.97
N TRP A 566 4.77 -30.61 1.33
CA TRP A 566 4.69 -29.19 1.63
C TRP A 566 3.29 -28.62 1.36
N ILE A 567 2.66 -28.97 0.22
CA ILE A 567 1.29 -28.57 -0.13
C ILE A 567 0.29 -29.16 0.87
N THR A 568 0.46 -30.44 1.26
CA THR A 568 -0.37 -31.04 2.30
C THR A 568 -0.24 -30.26 3.62
N SER A 569 0.98 -29.98 4.08
CA SER A 569 1.22 -29.15 5.27
C SER A 569 0.64 -27.74 5.12
N PHE A 570 0.68 -27.14 3.93
CA PHE A 570 0.11 -25.82 3.67
C PHE A 570 -1.41 -25.82 3.84
N LEU A 571 -2.10 -26.91 3.44
CA LEU A 571 -3.56 -27.01 3.50
C LEU A 571 -4.10 -27.53 4.84
N THR A 572 -3.28 -28.23 5.64
CA THR A 572 -3.67 -28.77 6.95
C THR A 572 -3.28 -27.88 8.13
N ASP A 573 -4.07 -27.97 9.21
CA ASP A 573 -3.83 -27.30 10.49
C ASP A 573 -3.73 -25.78 10.36
N ARG A 574 -4.56 -25.21 9.48
CA ARG A 574 -4.63 -23.76 9.24
C ARG A 574 -5.48 -23.10 10.30
N HIS A 575 -4.92 -22.11 11.00
CA HIS A 575 -5.66 -21.31 11.97
C HIS A 575 -6.30 -20.12 11.27
N GLN A 576 -7.60 -19.94 11.48
CA GLN A 576 -8.34 -18.83 10.89
C GLN A 576 -9.29 -18.18 11.90
N LEU A 577 -9.40 -16.86 11.84
CA LEU A 577 -10.40 -16.07 12.55
C LEU A 577 -11.15 -15.17 11.58
N VAL A 578 -12.40 -14.83 11.88
CA VAL A 578 -13.21 -13.92 11.06
C VAL A 578 -13.13 -12.51 11.64
N LYS A 579 -12.86 -11.52 10.79
CA LYS A 579 -12.88 -10.10 11.19
C LYS A 579 -13.98 -9.36 10.45
N LEU A 580 -14.90 -8.76 11.21
CA LEU A 580 -15.99 -7.93 10.71
C LEU A 580 -15.92 -6.53 11.34
N GLY A 581 -15.41 -5.56 10.58
CA GLY A 581 -15.15 -4.22 11.08
C GLY A 581 -14.11 -4.23 12.21
N LYS A 582 -14.53 -3.88 13.42
CA LYS A 582 -13.68 -3.87 14.62
C LYS A 582 -13.72 -5.18 15.41
N PHE A 583 -14.65 -6.08 15.11
CA PHE A 583 -14.85 -7.32 15.85
C PHE A 583 -14.07 -8.47 15.21
N THR A 584 -13.54 -9.36 16.05
CA THR A 584 -12.84 -10.58 15.66
C THR A 584 -13.47 -11.78 16.36
N SER A 585 -13.67 -12.88 15.63
CA SER A 585 -14.14 -14.15 16.21
C SER A 585 -13.01 -14.87 16.95
N ASN A 586 -13.39 -15.92 17.67
CA ASN A 586 -12.43 -16.93 18.12
C ASN A 586 -11.73 -17.59 16.92
N SER A 587 -10.49 -18.03 17.13
CA SER A 587 -9.74 -18.80 16.14
C SER A 587 -10.31 -20.20 15.99
N ARG A 588 -10.36 -20.72 14.77
CA ARG A 588 -10.68 -22.12 14.46
C ARG A 588 -9.59 -22.71 13.57
N THR A 589 -9.29 -23.98 13.80
CA THR A 589 -8.37 -24.74 12.96
C THR A 589 -9.13 -25.44 11.85
N THR A 590 -8.59 -25.43 10.64
CA THR A 590 -9.17 -26.08 9.46
C THR A 590 -8.12 -26.87 8.71
N SER A 591 -8.48 -28.09 8.30
CA SER A 591 -7.59 -28.98 7.53
C SER A 591 -8.22 -29.44 6.21
N THR A 592 -9.27 -28.74 5.78
CA THR A 592 -10.01 -28.99 4.54
C THR A 592 -10.16 -27.69 3.77
N GLY A 593 -10.18 -27.80 2.45
CA GLY A 593 -10.33 -26.68 1.52
C GLY A 593 -9.04 -25.92 1.27
N ALA A 594 -8.97 -25.30 0.10
CA ALA A 594 -7.98 -24.30 -0.23
C ALA A 594 -8.51 -22.88 0.09
N PRO A 595 -7.83 -22.11 0.95
CA PRO A 595 -8.30 -20.80 1.37
C PRO A 595 -8.43 -19.82 0.20
N GLN A 596 -9.60 -19.20 0.06
CA GLN A 596 -9.87 -18.22 -1.01
C GLN A 596 -9.09 -16.92 -0.74
N GLY A 597 -8.32 -16.44 -1.72
CA GLY A 597 -7.46 -15.26 -1.55
C GLY A 597 -5.97 -15.57 -1.30
N CYS A 598 -5.64 -16.86 -1.15
CA CYS A 598 -4.26 -17.35 -1.27
C CYS A 598 -3.87 -17.47 -2.74
N VAL A 599 -2.57 -17.34 -3.01
CA VAL A 599 -2.02 -17.27 -4.37
C VAL A 599 -2.01 -18.65 -5.02
N LEU A 600 -1.75 -19.71 -4.25
CA LEU A 600 -1.63 -21.07 -4.77
C LEU A 600 -2.99 -21.75 -5.00
N SER A 601 -4.02 -21.39 -4.22
CA SER A 601 -5.34 -22.04 -4.22
C SER A 601 -5.98 -22.24 -5.60
N PRO A 602 -5.97 -21.26 -6.53
CA PRO A 602 -6.58 -21.42 -7.86
C PRO A 602 -5.93 -22.54 -8.70
N LEU A 603 -4.60 -22.65 -8.67
CA LEU A 603 -3.90 -23.73 -9.37
C LEU A 603 -4.18 -25.08 -8.71
N LEU A 604 -4.17 -25.14 -7.37
CA LEU A 604 -4.45 -26.38 -6.64
C LEU A 604 -5.85 -26.91 -6.95
N PHE A 605 -6.84 -26.03 -7.11
CA PHE A 605 -8.18 -26.44 -7.53
C PHE A 605 -8.18 -26.99 -8.96
N SER A 606 -7.48 -26.35 -9.90
CA SER A 606 -7.37 -26.86 -11.28
C SER A 606 -6.68 -28.22 -11.34
N LEU A 607 -5.66 -28.45 -10.50
CA LEU A 607 -4.99 -29.75 -10.40
C LEU A 607 -5.88 -30.81 -9.72
N TYR A 608 -6.76 -30.39 -8.82
CA TYR A 608 -7.71 -31.27 -8.15
C TYR A 608 -8.77 -31.83 -9.10
N THR A 609 -9.21 -31.04 -10.07
CA THR A 609 -10.24 -31.40 -11.07
C THR A 609 -9.66 -31.79 -12.44
N ASN A 610 -8.34 -31.97 -12.52
CA ASN A 610 -7.65 -32.20 -13.80
C ASN A 610 -8.08 -33.50 -14.49
N ASP A 611 -8.26 -34.57 -13.72
CA ASP A 611 -8.68 -35.90 -14.16
C ASP A 611 -10.20 -36.02 -14.37
N CYS A 612 -10.96 -34.93 -14.18
CA CYS A 612 -12.38 -34.87 -14.53
C CYS A 612 -12.54 -34.60 -16.02
N THR A 613 -12.44 -35.64 -16.85
CA THR A 613 -12.55 -35.57 -18.31
C THR A 613 -13.57 -36.58 -18.83
N SER A 614 -14.19 -36.29 -19.98
CA SER A 614 -15.10 -37.26 -20.60
C SER A 614 -14.34 -38.46 -21.16
N THR A 615 -14.96 -39.64 -21.16
CA THR A 615 -14.40 -40.83 -21.79
C THR A 615 -14.84 -41.00 -23.25
N ASP A 616 -15.95 -40.36 -23.64
CA ASP A 616 -16.51 -40.43 -24.98
C ASP A 616 -16.30 -39.14 -25.79
N THR A 617 -16.13 -39.27 -27.11
CA THR A 617 -15.94 -38.12 -28.00
C THR A 617 -17.21 -37.31 -28.26
N SER A 618 -18.39 -37.89 -28.04
CA SER A 618 -19.72 -37.26 -28.15
C SER A 618 -20.08 -36.41 -26.94
N VAL A 619 -19.26 -36.42 -25.88
CA VAL A 619 -19.45 -35.58 -24.70
C VAL A 619 -18.18 -34.74 -24.45
N LYS A 620 -18.34 -33.47 -24.10
CA LYS A 620 -17.22 -32.57 -23.77
C LYS A 620 -17.44 -31.96 -22.40
N LEU A 621 -16.41 -31.98 -21.56
CA LEU A 621 -16.42 -31.32 -20.26
C LEU A 621 -15.54 -30.08 -20.33
N LEU A 622 -16.17 -28.90 -20.42
CA LEU A 622 -15.46 -27.62 -20.32
C LEU A 622 -15.43 -27.16 -18.87
N LYS A 623 -14.25 -26.71 -18.43
CA LYS A 623 -14.04 -26.28 -17.05
C LYS A 623 -13.46 -24.88 -17.00
N PHE A 624 -14.13 -24.00 -16.28
CA PHE A 624 -13.64 -22.66 -15.96
C PHE A 624 -13.73 -22.43 -14.45
N ALA A 625 -12.65 -22.78 -13.75
CA ALA A 625 -12.59 -22.81 -12.30
C ALA A 625 -13.66 -23.78 -11.79
N ASP A 626 -14.56 -23.34 -10.90
CA ASP A 626 -15.67 -24.13 -10.39
C ASP A 626 -16.83 -24.29 -11.39
N ASP A 627 -16.98 -23.40 -12.37
CA ASP A 627 -18.00 -23.55 -13.41
C ASP A 627 -17.62 -24.71 -14.34
N THR A 628 -18.44 -25.77 -14.34
CA THR A 628 -18.25 -26.95 -15.23
C THR A 628 -19.43 -27.05 -16.18
N THR A 629 -19.17 -27.33 -17.45
CA THR A 629 -20.21 -27.45 -18.47
C THR A 629 -20.03 -28.73 -19.26
N VAL A 630 -21.04 -29.59 -19.22
CA VAL A 630 -21.10 -30.81 -20.01
C VAL A 630 -21.83 -30.50 -21.31
N ILE A 631 -21.21 -30.82 -22.43
CA ILE A 631 -21.79 -30.65 -23.76
C ILE A 631 -22.06 -32.03 -24.34
N GLY A 632 -23.34 -32.35 -24.56
CA GLY A 632 -23.77 -33.56 -25.25
C GLY A 632 -24.00 -33.31 -26.74
N LEU A 633 -23.31 -34.07 -27.59
CA LEU A 633 -23.45 -34.05 -29.04
C LEU A 633 -24.32 -35.22 -29.48
N ILE A 634 -25.63 -35.00 -29.54
CA ILE A 634 -26.61 -36.08 -29.71
C ILE A 634 -26.89 -36.35 -31.18
N GLN A 635 -26.91 -37.62 -31.56
CA GLN A 635 -27.20 -38.06 -32.91
C GLN A 635 -28.39 -39.03 -32.90
N ASP A 636 -29.30 -38.87 -33.86
CA ASP A 636 -30.45 -39.76 -34.10
C ASP A 636 -31.38 -39.98 -32.88
N GLY A 637 -31.31 -39.10 -31.89
CA GLY A 637 -32.10 -39.17 -30.66
C GLY A 637 -31.48 -40.01 -29.53
N ASP A 638 -30.31 -40.61 -29.72
CA ASP A 638 -29.67 -41.44 -28.70
C ASP A 638 -28.91 -40.61 -27.65
N GLU A 639 -29.53 -40.44 -26.47
CA GLU A 639 -28.94 -39.72 -25.34
C GLU A 639 -28.17 -40.62 -24.35
N SER A 640 -28.03 -41.92 -24.63
CA SER A 640 -27.52 -42.90 -23.65
C SER A 640 -26.12 -42.55 -23.13
N VAL A 641 -25.19 -42.21 -24.03
CA VAL A 641 -23.81 -41.83 -23.68
C VAL A 641 -23.77 -40.54 -22.85
N TYR A 642 -24.53 -39.52 -23.25
CA TYR A 642 -24.62 -38.26 -22.50
C TYR A 642 -25.15 -38.48 -21.09
N ARG A 643 -26.22 -39.26 -20.93
CA ARG A 643 -26.79 -39.56 -19.60
C ARG A 643 -25.82 -40.36 -18.73
N GLN A 644 -25.14 -41.35 -19.31
CA GLN A 644 -24.14 -42.14 -18.62
C GLN A 644 -22.97 -41.28 -18.13
N GLU A 645 -22.48 -40.35 -18.96
CA GLU A 645 -21.39 -39.43 -18.60
C GLU A 645 -21.82 -38.45 -17.49
N VAL A 646 -23.06 -37.97 -17.50
CA VAL A 646 -23.61 -37.14 -16.40
C VAL A 646 -23.70 -37.92 -15.09
N GLU A 647 -24.12 -39.19 -15.13
CA GLU A 647 -24.13 -40.06 -13.94
C GLU A 647 -22.73 -40.34 -13.41
N GLN A 648 -21.77 -40.60 -14.31
CA GLN A 648 -20.36 -40.79 -13.96
C GLN A 648 -19.75 -39.52 -13.35
N LEU A 649 -20.10 -38.34 -13.88
CA LEU A 649 -19.66 -37.06 -13.34
C LEU A 649 -20.21 -36.85 -11.91
N ALA A 650 -21.49 -37.14 -11.68
CA ALA A 650 -22.08 -37.07 -10.34
C ALA A 650 -21.40 -38.03 -9.34
N ALA A 651 -21.07 -39.25 -9.79
CA ALA A 651 -20.31 -40.21 -9.00
C ALA A 651 -18.87 -39.74 -8.72
N TRP A 652 -18.19 -39.19 -9.74
CA TRP A 652 -16.84 -38.64 -9.62
C TRP A 652 -16.80 -37.47 -8.65
N CYS A 653 -17.76 -36.56 -8.71
CA CYS A 653 -17.90 -35.45 -7.77
C CYS A 653 -18.05 -35.95 -6.34
N SER A 654 -18.90 -36.97 -6.12
CA SER A 654 -19.09 -37.60 -4.81
C SER A 654 -17.79 -38.22 -4.27
N LEU A 655 -17.04 -38.95 -5.12
CA LEU A 655 -15.75 -39.56 -4.76
C LEU A 655 -14.67 -38.52 -4.44
N ASN A 656 -14.71 -37.36 -5.09
CA ASN A 656 -13.75 -36.28 -4.90
C ASN A 656 -14.24 -35.22 -3.90
N ASN A 657 -15.28 -35.50 -3.11
CA ASN A 657 -15.84 -34.58 -2.11
C ASN A 657 -16.19 -33.20 -2.72
N LEU A 658 -16.76 -33.19 -3.91
CA LEU A 658 -17.35 -32.02 -4.56
C LEU A 658 -18.86 -32.16 -4.51
N GLU A 659 -19.52 -31.17 -3.93
CA GLU A 659 -20.98 -31.17 -3.77
C GLU A 659 -21.62 -30.44 -4.95
N LEU A 660 -22.32 -31.19 -5.81
CA LEU A 660 -23.09 -30.62 -6.93
C LEU A 660 -24.31 -29.84 -6.42
N ASN A 661 -24.50 -28.64 -6.93
CA ASN A 661 -25.66 -27.83 -6.63
C ASN A 661 -26.77 -28.08 -7.65
N THR A 662 -27.58 -29.12 -7.39
CA THR A 662 -28.68 -29.53 -8.28
C THR A 662 -29.74 -28.43 -8.48
N LEU A 663 -29.89 -27.50 -7.54
CA LEU A 663 -30.84 -26.39 -7.64
C LEU A 663 -30.39 -25.27 -8.59
N ARG A 664 -29.08 -25.19 -8.85
CA ARG A 664 -28.48 -24.21 -9.78
C ARG A 664 -28.09 -24.82 -11.12
N THR A 665 -28.00 -26.14 -11.16
CA THR A 665 -27.71 -26.89 -12.38
C THR A 665 -28.90 -26.77 -13.33
N VAL A 666 -28.65 -26.42 -14.58
CA VAL A 666 -29.70 -26.27 -15.60
C VAL A 666 -29.25 -26.89 -16.92
N GLU A 667 -30.21 -27.38 -17.70
CA GLU A 667 -29.99 -27.90 -19.04
C GLU A 667 -30.50 -26.91 -20.10
N MET A 668 -29.77 -26.73 -21.19
CA MET A 668 -30.22 -25.96 -22.36
C MET A 668 -30.07 -26.84 -23.59
N ILE A 669 -31.14 -26.95 -24.39
CA ILE A 669 -31.21 -27.83 -25.55
C ILE A 669 -31.18 -26.97 -26.81
N VAL A 670 -30.24 -27.26 -27.73
CA VAL A 670 -30.10 -26.57 -29.01
C VAL A 670 -30.49 -27.55 -30.11
N ASP A 671 -31.72 -27.41 -30.63
CA ASP A 671 -32.30 -28.32 -31.61
C ASP A 671 -32.97 -27.55 -32.76
N PHE A 672 -32.46 -27.73 -33.98
CA PHE A 672 -32.97 -27.12 -35.20
C PHE A 672 -33.63 -28.13 -36.14
N ARG A 673 -33.86 -29.37 -35.69
CA ARG A 673 -34.52 -30.41 -36.49
C ARG A 673 -35.98 -30.02 -36.73
N ARG A 674 -36.52 -30.36 -37.92
CA ARG A 674 -37.92 -30.03 -38.28
C ARG A 674 -38.96 -30.80 -37.48
N ASN A 675 -38.64 -32.03 -37.08
CA ASN A 675 -39.48 -32.90 -36.26
C ASN A 675 -38.76 -33.15 -34.93
N THR A 676 -39.16 -32.43 -33.88
CA THR A 676 -38.59 -32.54 -32.53
C THR A 676 -39.48 -33.43 -31.65
N PRO A 677 -39.12 -34.70 -31.41
CA PRO A 677 -39.85 -35.51 -30.44
C PRO A 677 -39.71 -34.92 -29.03
N ALA A 678 -40.68 -35.19 -28.15
CA ALA A 678 -40.57 -34.79 -26.76
C ALA A 678 -39.37 -35.51 -26.10
N LEU A 679 -38.40 -34.73 -25.63
CA LEU A 679 -37.20 -35.26 -25.00
C LEU A 679 -37.47 -35.57 -23.52
N PRO A 680 -37.04 -36.73 -23.01
CA PRO A 680 -37.23 -37.08 -21.61
C PRO A 680 -36.42 -36.15 -20.69
N PRO A 681 -36.94 -35.74 -19.52
CA PRO A 681 -36.19 -34.90 -18.60
C PRO A 681 -34.91 -35.58 -18.11
N LEU A 682 -33.86 -34.80 -17.87
CA LEU A 682 -32.63 -35.27 -17.24
C LEU A 682 -32.81 -35.28 -15.71
N THR A 683 -32.35 -36.35 -15.07
CA THR A 683 -32.39 -36.49 -13.60
C THR A 683 -30.99 -36.71 -13.06
N ILE A 684 -30.58 -35.90 -12.09
CA ILE A 684 -29.30 -36.02 -11.37
C ILE A 684 -29.59 -36.22 -9.89
N MET A 685 -29.07 -37.30 -9.28
CA MET A 685 -29.28 -37.63 -7.86
C MET A 685 -30.78 -37.60 -7.46
N ASN A 686 -31.66 -38.18 -8.29
CA ASN A 686 -33.12 -38.19 -8.15
C ASN A 686 -33.83 -36.82 -8.22
N ASN A 687 -33.13 -35.74 -8.62
CA ASN A 687 -33.74 -34.44 -8.88
C ASN A 687 -33.83 -34.19 -10.39
N THR A 688 -34.98 -33.72 -10.86
CA THR A 688 -35.15 -33.30 -12.25
C THR A 688 -34.42 -31.99 -12.51
N VAL A 689 -33.54 -31.96 -13.51
CA VAL A 689 -32.83 -30.77 -13.94
C VAL A 689 -33.77 -29.89 -14.77
N PRO A 690 -33.94 -28.59 -14.43
CA PRO A 690 -34.78 -27.69 -15.21
C PRO A 690 -34.14 -27.35 -16.55
N THR A 691 -34.96 -27.37 -17.62
CA THR A 691 -34.56 -26.91 -18.95
C THR A 691 -34.79 -25.40 -19.09
N VAL A 692 -33.86 -24.68 -19.70
CA VAL A 692 -33.92 -23.22 -19.91
C VAL A 692 -33.75 -22.84 -21.39
N GLU A 693 -34.39 -21.75 -21.81
CA GLU A 693 -34.28 -21.23 -23.18
C GLU A 693 -33.03 -20.34 -23.36
N SER A 694 -32.51 -19.77 -22.28
CA SER A 694 -31.27 -19.00 -22.29
C SER A 694 -30.56 -19.07 -20.95
N PHE A 695 -29.23 -19.02 -20.97
CA PHE A 695 -28.40 -19.10 -19.78
C PHE A 695 -27.22 -18.13 -19.85
N ARG A 696 -26.81 -17.59 -18.70
CA ARG A 696 -25.65 -16.70 -18.60
C ARG A 696 -24.38 -17.49 -18.29
N PHE A 697 -23.77 -18.05 -19.32
CA PHE A 697 -22.53 -18.81 -19.25
C PHE A 697 -21.29 -17.89 -19.21
N LEU A 698 -20.50 -17.98 -18.14
CA LEU A 698 -19.28 -17.18 -17.90
C LEU A 698 -19.44 -15.66 -18.13
N GLY A 699 -20.65 -15.14 -17.90
CA GLY A 699 -20.97 -13.73 -18.06
C GLY A 699 -21.64 -13.36 -19.39
N THR A 700 -21.63 -14.26 -20.38
CA THR A 700 -22.25 -14.13 -21.70
C THR A 700 -23.56 -14.90 -21.75
N THR A 701 -24.63 -14.29 -22.27
CA THR A 701 -25.93 -14.96 -22.37
C THR A 701 -26.04 -15.70 -23.70
N ILE A 702 -26.22 -17.02 -23.64
CA ILE A 702 -26.45 -17.89 -24.79
C ILE A 702 -27.92 -18.28 -24.79
N SER A 703 -28.56 -18.24 -25.96
CA SER A 703 -29.95 -18.65 -26.17
C SER A 703 -29.99 -19.97 -26.93
N GLN A 704 -31.02 -20.79 -26.72
CA GLN A 704 -31.21 -22.08 -27.39
C GLN A 704 -31.31 -21.98 -28.92
N ASP A 705 -31.77 -20.82 -29.43
CA ASP A 705 -31.86 -20.53 -30.86
C ASP A 705 -30.59 -19.87 -31.42
N LEU A 706 -29.55 -19.78 -30.59
CA LEU A 706 -28.25 -19.17 -30.88
C LEU A 706 -28.33 -17.71 -31.35
N LYS A 707 -29.43 -17.01 -31.02
CA LYS A 707 -29.55 -15.56 -31.21
C LYS A 707 -28.99 -14.78 -30.01
N TRP A 708 -28.48 -13.59 -30.31
CA TRP A 708 -27.73 -12.74 -29.38
C TRP A 708 -28.49 -11.52 -28.87
N ASP A 709 -29.78 -11.38 -29.22
CA ASP A 709 -30.60 -10.22 -28.86
C ASP A 709 -30.71 -10.04 -27.34
N THR A 710 -30.95 -11.12 -26.59
CA THR A 710 -31.02 -11.10 -25.12
C THR A 710 -29.73 -10.61 -24.47
N HIS A 711 -28.57 -11.08 -24.96
CA HIS A 711 -27.25 -10.67 -24.50
C HIS A 711 -26.96 -9.20 -24.85
N ILE A 712 -27.20 -8.82 -26.10
CA ILE A 712 -26.98 -7.47 -26.62
C ILE A 712 -27.86 -6.46 -25.87
N ASP A 713 -29.10 -6.81 -25.54
CA ASP A 713 -30.01 -5.97 -24.77
C ASP A 713 -29.47 -5.70 -23.36
N SER A 714 -28.93 -6.74 -22.71
CA SER A 714 -28.26 -6.64 -21.41
C SER A 714 -27.03 -5.72 -21.47
N ILE A 715 -26.20 -5.84 -22.51
CA ILE A 715 -25.03 -4.98 -22.75
C ILE A 715 -25.46 -3.53 -22.97
N ILE A 716 -26.41 -3.27 -23.89
CA ILE A 716 -26.91 -1.93 -24.19
C ILE A 716 -27.50 -1.28 -22.94
N LYS A 717 -28.29 -2.01 -22.15
CA LYS A 717 -28.88 -1.51 -20.91
C LYS A 717 -27.80 -1.04 -19.94
N LYS A 718 -26.75 -1.83 -19.71
CA LYS A 718 -25.62 -1.48 -18.84
C LYS A 718 -24.83 -0.28 -19.37
N ALA A 719 -24.54 -0.25 -20.68
CA ALA A 719 -23.82 0.85 -21.31
C ALA A 719 -24.61 2.18 -21.22
N ARG A 720 -25.94 2.14 -21.43
CA ARG A 720 -26.82 3.31 -21.31
C ARG A 720 -26.89 3.86 -19.89
N GLN A 721 -26.91 3.00 -18.87
CA GLN A 721 -26.83 3.46 -17.48
C GLN A 721 -25.54 4.26 -17.23
N ARG A 722 -24.43 3.85 -17.82
CA ARG A 722 -23.11 4.50 -17.67
C ARG A 722 -22.97 5.80 -18.48
N LEU A 723 -23.72 5.95 -19.58
CA LEU A 723 -23.81 7.22 -20.32
C LEU A 723 -24.32 8.38 -19.45
N TYR A 724 -25.13 8.12 -18.43
CA TYR A 724 -25.54 9.16 -17.49
C TYR A 724 -24.34 9.83 -16.83
N PHE A 725 -23.38 9.04 -16.34
CA PHE A 725 -22.17 9.57 -15.71
C PHE A 725 -21.31 10.35 -16.71
N LEU A 726 -21.16 9.86 -17.94
CA LEU A 726 -20.45 10.59 -18.99
C LEU A 726 -21.07 11.98 -19.24
N ARG A 727 -22.40 12.07 -19.28
CA ARG A 727 -23.11 13.36 -19.42
C ARG A 727 -22.91 14.26 -18.20
N GLN A 728 -22.88 13.72 -16.99
CA GLN A 728 -22.60 14.50 -15.79
C GLN A 728 -21.17 15.04 -15.82
N LEU A 729 -20.18 14.22 -16.19
CA LEU A 729 -18.79 14.66 -16.33
C LEU A 729 -18.66 15.76 -17.39
N ARG A 730 -19.37 15.65 -18.52
CA ARG A 730 -19.42 16.73 -19.51
C ARG A 730 -20.01 18.03 -18.93
N LYS A 731 -21.06 17.95 -18.11
CA LYS A 731 -21.65 19.13 -17.43
C LYS A 731 -20.69 19.80 -16.45
N PHE A 732 -19.75 19.04 -15.88
CA PHE A 732 -18.67 19.59 -15.04
C PHE A 732 -17.49 20.15 -15.85
N ASN A 733 -17.64 20.31 -17.17
CA ASN A 733 -16.64 20.86 -18.09
C ASN A 733 -15.29 20.12 -18.04
N LEU A 734 -15.32 18.78 -17.89
CA LEU A 734 -14.09 17.99 -17.98
C LEU A 734 -13.50 18.05 -19.41
N PRO A 735 -12.16 18.05 -19.54
CA PRO A 735 -11.46 17.96 -20.82
C PRO A 735 -11.91 16.74 -21.64
N GLN A 736 -11.93 16.92 -22.96
CA GLN A 736 -12.35 15.90 -23.93
C GLN A 736 -11.55 14.59 -23.78
N GLU A 737 -10.24 14.69 -23.54
CA GLU A 737 -9.35 13.54 -23.33
C GLU A 737 -9.80 12.67 -22.13
N LEU A 738 -10.14 13.29 -21.00
CA LEU A 738 -10.60 12.56 -19.81
C LEU A 738 -11.98 11.92 -20.04
N LEU A 739 -12.84 12.54 -20.84
CA LEU A 739 -14.12 11.98 -21.21
C LEU A 739 -13.96 10.77 -22.14
N THR A 740 -13.01 10.81 -23.08
CA THR A 740 -12.64 9.68 -23.93
C THR A 740 -12.06 8.53 -23.10
N GLN A 741 -11.13 8.82 -22.18
CA GLN A 741 -10.59 7.80 -21.27
C GLN A 741 -11.70 7.17 -20.39
N PHE A 742 -12.62 7.98 -19.88
CA PHE A 742 -13.78 7.48 -19.14
C PHE A 742 -14.65 6.58 -20.00
N TYR A 743 -14.92 6.97 -21.25
CA TYR A 743 -15.67 6.16 -22.20
C TYR A 743 -15.00 4.80 -22.40
N SER A 744 -13.71 4.76 -22.74
CA SER A 744 -12.99 3.51 -22.99
C SER A 744 -12.95 2.61 -21.75
N ALA A 745 -12.69 3.17 -20.57
CA ALA A 745 -12.63 2.40 -19.33
C ALA A 745 -13.99 1.89 -18.85
N VAL A 746 -15.07 2.66 -19.02
CA VAL A 746 -16.35 2.42 -18.33
C VAL A 746 -17.46 1.98 -19.28
N ILE A 747 -17.53 2.49 -20.51
CA ILE A 747 -18.63 2.21 -21.45
C ILE A 747 -18.17 1.21 -22.51
N GLU A 748 -17.07 1.48 -23.19
CA GLU A 748 -16.48 0.60 -24.21
C GLU A 748 -16.16 -0.78 -23.61
N SER A 749 -15.63 -0.84 -22.39
CA SER A 749 -15.35 -2.10 -21.68
C SER A 749 -16.59 -3.00 -21.52
N VAL A 750 -17.78 -2.40 -21.35
CA VAL A 750 -19.05 -3.16 -21.30
C VAL A 750 -19.48 -3.59 -22.69
N LEU A 751 -19.39 -2.68 -23.66
CA LEU A 751 -19.76 -2.97 -25.05
C LEU A 751 -18.90 -4.06 -25.65
N CYS A 752 -17.63 -4.15 -25.24
CA CYS A 752 -16.68 -5.11 -25.74
C CYS A 752 -16.52 -6.36 -24.86
N THR A 753 -17.37 -6.55 -23.84
CA THR A 753 -17.33 -7.76 -23.02
C THR A 753 -17.70 -8.97 -23.89
N SER A 754 -16.76 -9.92 -24.01
CA SER A 754 -16.88 -11.12 -24.86
C SER A 754 -17.25 -10.84 -26.33
N ILE A 755 -16.80 -9.70 -26.87
CA ILE A 755 -17.16 -9.25 -28.23
C ILE A 755 -16.76 -10.24 -29.32
N THR A 756 -15.69 -11.01 -29.11
CA THR A 756 -15.22 -12.04 -30.03
C THR A 756 -16.19 -13.20 -30.19
N VAL A 757 -17.07 -13.43 -29.20
CA VAL A 757 -18.03 -14.54 -29.17
C VAL A 757 -19.28 -14.25 -29.99
N TRP A 758 -19.89 -13.07 -29.78
CA TRP A 758 -21.26 -12.81 -30.24
C TRP A 758 -21.35 -11.80 -31.38
N PHE A 759 -20.33 -10.96 -31.58
CA PHE A 759 -20.42 -9.83 -32.52
C PHE A 759 -20.45 -10.29 -33.98
N GLY A 760 -19.67 -11.33 -34.34
CA GLY A 760 -19.65 -11.90 -35.69
C GLY A 760 -21.00 -12.48 -36.13
N SER A 761 -21.78 -12.99 -35.18
CA SER A 761 -23.11 -13.57 -35.41
C SER A 761 -24.26 -12.61 -35.09
N ALA A 762 -23.98 -11.34 -34.78
CA ALA A 762 -24.99 -10.35 -34.48
C ALA A 762 -25.69 -9.86 -35.75
N THR A 763 -27.01 -9.62 -35.67
CA THR A 763 -27.74 -9.14 -36.85
C THR A 763 -27.36 -7.70 -37.21
N LYS A 764 -27.56 -7.31 -38.48
CA LYS A 764 -27.42 -5.90 -38.90
C LYS A 764 -28.30 -4.94 -38.09
N SER A 765 -29.41 -5.42 -37.54
CA SER A 765 -30.26 -4.63 -36.65
C SER A 765 -29.56 -4.37 -35.31
N ASP A 766 -28.97 -5.41 -34.72
CA ASP A 766 -28.30 -5.34 -33.43
C ASP A 766 -27.02 -4.49 -33.47
N ILE A 767 -26.21 -4.65 -34.53
CA ILE A 767 -25.03 -3.81 -34.75
C ILE A 767 -25.44 -2.33 -34.82
N ARG A 768 -26.54 -2.01 -35.54
CA ARG A 768 -27.09 -0.63 -35.58
C ARG A 768 -27.53 -0.15 -34.21
N ARG A 769 -28.15 -0.99 -33.38
CA ARG A 769 -28.60 -0.64 -32.02
C ARG A 769 -27.41 -0.36 -31.09
N LEU A 770 -26.36 -1.16 -31.16
CA LEU A 770 -25.11 -0.98 -30.41
C LEU A 770 -24.39 0.32 -30.84
N GLN A 771 -24.22 0.54 -32.15
CA GLN A 771 -23.56 1.73 -32.68
C GLN A 771 -24.27 3.03 -32.29
N ARG A 772 -25.60 3.03 -32.10
CA ARG A 772 -26.32 4.21 -31.57
C ARG A 772 -25.79 4.63 -30.19
N THR A 773 -25.43 3.67 -29.34
CA THR A 773 -24.88 3.94 -28.01
C THR A 773 -23.51 4.61 -28.10
N VAL A 774 -22.65 4.11 -29.00
CA VAL A 774 -21.34 4.74 -29.32
C VAL A 774 -21.54 6.16 -29.83
N ARG A 775 -22.42 6.36 -30.82
CA ARG A 775 -22.74 7.69 -31.37
C ARG A 775 -23.30 8.66 -30.33
N THR A 776 -24.01 8.18 -29.31
CA THR A 776 -24.44 9.04 -28.20
C THR A 776 -23.26 9.46 -27.33
N ALA A 777 -22.29 8.59 -27.09
CA ALA A 777 -21.06 8.95 -26.40
C ALA A 777 -20.23 9.95 -27.22
N GLU A 778 -19.99 9.69 -28.50
CA GLU A 778 -19.26 10.59 -29.42
C GLU A 778 -19.80 12.02 -29.36
N ARG A 779 -21.13 12.19 -29.52
CA ARG A 779 -21.79 13.50 -29.43
C ARG A 779 -21.66 14.15 -28.06
N THR A 780 -21.63 13.37 -26.97
CA THR A 780 -21.49 13.90 -25.61
C THR A 780 -20.06 14.39 -25.36
N ILE A 781 -19.07 13.70 -25.93
CA ILE A 781 -17.65 14.00 -25.75
C ILE A 781 -17.20 15.13 -26.69
N GLY A 782 -17.70 15.14 -27.93
CA GLY A 782 -17.21 16.00 -29.01
C GLY A 782 -15.99 15.42 -29.73
N ALA A 783 -15.76 14.11 -29.64
CA ALA A 783 -14.65 13.40 -30.28
C ALA A 783 -15.17 12.22 -31.12
N PRO A 784 -14.48 11.85 -32.22
CA PRO A 784 -14.70 10.56 -32.86
C PRO A 784 -14.28 9.43 -31.91
N LEU A 785 -15.04 8.34 -31.89
CA LEU A 785 -14.71 7.12 -31.13
C LEU A 785 -14.62 5.93 -32.09
N PRO A 786 -13.81 4.90 -31.78
CA PRO A 786 -13.72 3.71 -32.61
C PRO A 786 -15.08 3.03 -32.79
N THR A 787 -15.34 2.52 -33.98
CA THR A 787 -16.56 1.73 -34.21
C THR A 787 -16.44 0.35 -33.55
N LEU A 788 -17.57 -0.29 -33.23
CA LEU A 788 -17.53 -1.63 -32.67
C LEU A 788 -16.96 -2.66 -33.66
N GLN A 789 -17.07 -2.41 -34.96
CA GLN A 789 -16.45 -3.23 -36.00
C GLN A 789 -14.92 -3.14 -35.93
N GLU A 790 -14.38 -1.93 -35.80
CA GLU A 790 -12.93 -1.71 -35.61
C GLU A 790 -12.43 -2.41 -34.33
N LEU A 791 -13.17 -2.27 -33.23
CA LEU A 791 -12.83 -2.90 -31.95
C LEU A 791 -12.94 -4.42 -31.97
N TYR A 792 -13.89 -4.98 -32.72
CA TYR A 792 -13.98 -6.42 -32.94
C TYR A 792 -12.80 -6.93 -33.77
N THR A 793 -12.47 -6.23 -34.86
CA THR A 793 -11.38 -6.61 -35.77
C THR A 793 -10.01 -6.53 -35.08
N SER A 794 -9.76 -5.49 -34.28
CA SER A 794 -8.51 -5.34 -33.53
C SER A 794 -8.32 -6.37 -32.41
N ARG A 795 -9.41 -6.97 -31.93
CA ARG A 795 -9.41 -8.02 -30.90
C ARG A 795 -9.53 -9.43 -31.48
N GLY A 796 -9.69 -9.55 -32.80
CA GLY A 796 -9.67 -10.82 -33.52
C GLY A 796 -8.23 -11.36 -33.70
N PRO A 797 -8.09 -12.64 -34.10
CA PRO A 797 -6.80 -13.32 -34.17
C PRO A 797 -5.73 -12.62 -35.04
N SER A 798 -6.13 -11.84 -36.05
CA SER A 798 -5.22 -11.07 -36.91
C SER A 798 -4.56 -9.87 -36.20
N GLY A 799 -5.23 -9.22 -35.25
CA GLY A 799 -4.64 -8.14 -34.44
C GLY A 799 -3.73 -8.64 -33.31
N SER A 800 -3.97 -9.87 -32.85
CA SER A 800 -3.20 -10.52 -31.79
C SER A 800 -1.78 -10.91 -32.24
N LEU A 801 -1.60 -11.26 -33.52
CA LEU A 801 -0.28 -11.58 -34.09
C LEU A 801 0.63 -10.34 -34.18
N GLU A 802 0.12 -9.17 -34.59
CA GLU A 802 0.93 -7.94 -34.66
C GLU A 802 1.33 -7.41 -33.28
N ALA A 803 0.48 -7.58 -32.27
CA ALA A 803 0.79 -7.24 -30.87
C ALA A 803 1.76 -8.24 -30.19
N ALA A 804 1.72 -9.52 -30.58
CA ALA A 804 2.64 -10.54 -30.09
C ALA A 804 4.04 -10.42 -30.73
N VAL A 805 4.12 -10.07 -32.02
CA VAL A 805 5.39 -9.88 -32.73
C VAL A 805 6.17 -8.65 -32.23
N SER A 806 5.49 -7.62 -31.72
CA SER A 806 6.15 -6.43 -31.13
C SER A 806 6.61 -6.60 -29.67
N SER A 807 6.29 -7.73 -29.03
CA SER A 807 6.64 -8.00 -27.62
C SER A 807 7.55 -9.23 -27.41
N SER A 808 8.03 -9.86 -28.50
CA SER A 808 8.75 -11.14 -28.47
C SER A 808 10.08 -11.15 -29.24
N GLU A 809 10.85 -10.05 -29.24
CA GLU A 809 12.23 -10.07 -29.76
C GLU A 809 13.26 -10.76 -28.83
N ASP A 810 12.89 -11.17 -27.62
CA ASP A 810 13.80 -11.89 -26.70
C ASP A 810 13.21 -13.24 -26.23
N ALA A 811 13.19 -14.24 -27.12
CA ALA A 811 13.39 -15.67 -26.79
C ALA A 811 13.04 -16.55 -28.01
N ALA A 812 14.03 -16.84 -28.87
CA ALA A 812 13.93 -17.89 -29.87
C ALA A 812 14.55 -19.20 -29.36
N LEU A 813 13.84 -20.32 -29.49
CA LEU A 813 14.30 -21.64 -29.98
C LEU A 813 13.06 -22.54 -30.24
N PRO A 814 13.14 -23.55 -31.16
CA PRO A 814 12.08 -23.81 -32.12
C PRO A 814 11.34 -25.15 -31.91
N GLY A 815 10.15 -25.25 -32.53
CA GLY A 815 9.58 -26.54 -32.95
C GLY A 815 8.29 -26.95 -32.26
N GLN A 816 7.16 -26.39 -32.71
CA GLN A 816 5.91 -27.13 -32.91
C GLN A 816 4.94 -26.23 -33.69
N GLU A 817 4.83 -26.47 -34.99
CA GLU A 817 3.81 -25.88 -35.84
C GLU A 817 2.44 -26.44 -35.44
N PHE A 818 1.57 -25.58 -34.90
CA PHE A 818 0.14 -25.81 -34.94
C PHE A 818 -0.41 -24.99 -36.11
N ASN A 819 -0.71 -25.66 -37.21
CA ASN A 819 -1.47 -25.09 -38.32
C ASN A 819 -2.91 -24.82 -37.83
N CYS A 820 -3.17 -23.58 -37.42
CA CYS A 820 -4.52 -23.04 -37.44
C CYS A 820 -4.84 -22.66 -38.89
N GLU A 821 -5.50 -23.55 -39.61
CA GLU A 821 -6.12 -23.20 -40.88
C GLU A 821 -7.14 -22.08 -40.68
N VAL A 822 -6.98 -21.06 -41.50
CA VAL A 822 -7.78 -19.84 -41.58
C VAL A 822 -9.16 -20.19 -42.13
N PHE A 823 -10.23 -19.79 -41.44
CA PHE A 823 -11.58 -19.82 -42.01
C PHE A 823 -12.02 -18.39 -42.36
N GLU A 824 -11.99 -18.08 -43.66
CA GLU A 824 -12.97 -17.18 -44.27
C GLU A 824 -14.34 -17.89 -44.29
N VAL A 825 -15.37 -17.19 -43.82
CA VAL A 825 -16.79 -17.47 -44.12
C VAL A 825 -17.42 -16.22 -44.70
#